data_AF-A1YIB2-F1
#
_entry.id   AF-A1YIB2-F1
#
_cell.length_a   1.000
_cell.length_b   1.000
_cell.length_c   1.000
_cell.angle_alpha   90.00
_cell.angle_beta   90.00
_cell.angle_gamma   90.00
#
_symmetry.space_group_name_H-M   'P 1'
#
loop_
_entity.id
_entity.type
_entity.pdbx_description
1 polymer ?
#
loop_
_entity_poly.entity_id
_entity_poly.type
_entity_poly.pdbx_seq_one_letter_code
_entity_poly.pdbx_strand_id
1 'polypeptide(L)'
;HIELARPVFHPGFVTKIKKILECVCWYCSKLKIDETEVAYQMAQKVKNSNRRLKLVWDVCKSRMVCEASVEADEREINISRADEDLRREEVEGMLGTKRKALGHGGCGHKQPTFRKDGLKLTATFKGVALSGGEDTEGKQVLTVLQVLQVLKKISDTDVRAIGMNPEYARPEWLIISVMPVPPMCVRPSIQMDATRHSEDDLTYKLNDILKANARVRSCEVEGAPQHIIDEFETLLQFHVATFINNDISGIPQALQKSGRPIKSIRARLKGKEGRLRGNLMGKRVDFSARTVISGDPNLEIDQVGVPKAIAKNLTYPEVVTPYNIDRLQELVQNGPTEHPGAKYVIRDSGERIDLKYSKRGGDIPLQIGYKVERSLMDNDVVIFNRQPSLHKMSMMGHRVKVMDYSTFRLNLSVTSPYNADFDGDEMNLHLPQSEETRAEVRELCMVPKQIVSPQGNRPIMGIVQDTLCAMIMFTKRDNLMKQDLVMDLLLKVPGWDGMIPPPCILKPQPLWSGKQLYSLLIPDGINCYTFLKEHPDLETSWSSPGDTRVVVENGVLLSGIVCKQTVGAVRGGLVHTIFNELGPEATKVFLGGTQRVINQWLVTNGFSIGIGDTITDASTMDSVSKIISEAHRIVDQIIKDCIEDKMKGLPGMTYKETFENNINFELNKARENAGKSVQAQLKDCNNVRKMVVSGSKGSYINVSQMTAAVGQQNVEGKRIPFGFRDRTLPHFTKDDYTPHSRGFVENSYLSGLTPQEFYFHAMGGREGLIDTAVKTAETGYIQRRLVKALEDVMVHYDGTVRNSLGAIIEFAYGHDGADASLLENQKVASVRCSDARFEKMYKVDVMDPAKSFRSDSLDFSILKTIEANDGVQQVLDAEYQTLLTDRKLMQTFISPNGEDTFPLPVNLARMITNARQLFKIDSRKPSNLHPVTIVNSINQLIDRLVVVRGSDPLSIEAQNNAVMLLKIHLRSTLSSKRVIEEFHLDSNAFDWVVGEIETRFKRTLVNPGEMVGTLAAQSIGEPAT
;
A
#
# COMPACT_ATOMS: atom_id res chain seq x y z
N HIS A 1 -12.38 -40.83 -22.12
CA HIS A 1 -13.62 -40.05 -21.85
C HIS A 1 -14.73 -41.03 -21.50
N ILE A 2 -15.91 -40.57 -21.10
CA ILE A 2 -17.11 -41.39 -20.88
C ILE A 2 -18.21 -40.86 -21.81
N GLU A 3 -18.76 -41.71 -22.66
CA GLU A 3 -19.95 -41.41 -23.45
C GLU A 3 -21.19 -41.60 -22.57
N LEU A 4 -22.00 -40.56 -22.42
CA LEU A 4 -23.21 -40.61 -21.62
C LEU A 4 -24.37 -41.17 -22.45
N ALA A 5 -25.16 -42.08 -21.88
CA ALA A 5 -26.32 -42.70 -22.53
C ALA A 5 -27.37 -41.65 -22.92
N ARG A 6 -27.59 -40.66 -22.06
CA ARG A 6 -28.38 -39.45 -22.32
C ARG A 6 -27.53 -38.21 -22.06
N PRO A 7 -27.73 -37.11 -22.83
CA PRO A 7 -27.04 -35.86 -22.56
C PRO A 7 -27.52 -35.26 -21.24
N VAL A 8 -26.63 -34.54 -20.57
CA VAL A 8 -26.83 -34.10 -19.19
C VAL A 8 -26.54 -32.60 -19.10
N PHE A 9 -27.33 -31.86 -18.34
CA PHE A 9 -27.04 -30.44 -18.11
C PHE A 9 -25.76 -30.27 -17.29
N HIS A 10 -24.88 -29.37 -17.75
CA HIS A 10 -23.77 -28.93 -16.92
C HIS A 10 -24.30 -28.02 -15.79
N PRO A 11 -24.07 -28.33 -14.50
CA PRO A 11 -24.68 -27.63 -13.36
C PRO A 11 -24.33 -26.13 -13.32
N GLY A 12 -23.14 -25.76 -13.79
CA GLY A 12 -22.70 -24.35 -13.85
C GLY A 12 -23.37 -23.53 -14.96
N PHE A 13 -23.92 -24.19 -15.99
CA PHE A 13 -24.45 -23.52 -17.17
C PHE A 13 -25.97 -23.59 -17.31
N VAL A 14 -26.69 -24.34 -16.46
CA VAL A 14 -28.17 -24.43 -16.48
C VAL A 14 -28.83 -23.04 -16.54
N THR A 15 -28.36 -22.09 -15.73
CA THR A 15 -28.89 -20.72 -15.72
C THR A 15 -28.60 -19.98 -17.03
N LYS A 16 -27.45 -20.24 -17.66
CA LYS A 16 -27.08 -19.62 -18.95
C LYS A 16 -27.87 -20.25 -20.10
N ILE A 17 -28.04 -21.57 -20.11
CA ILE A 17 -28.90 -22.30 -21.05
C ILE A 17 -30.33 -21.76 -20.98
N LYS A 18 -30.89 -21.61 -19.77
CA LYS A 18 -32.22 -21.00 -19.58
C LYS A 18 -32.34 -19.62 -20.24
N LYS A 19 -31.36 -18.75 -20.02
CA LYS A 19 -31.35 -17.41 -20.62
C LYS A 19 -31.27 -17.47 -22.15
N ILE A 20 -30.46 -18.37 -22.70
CA ILE A 20 -30.36 -18.56 -24.16
C ILE A 20 -31.69 -19.05 -24.74
N LEU A 21 -32.36 -20.02 -24.08
CA LEU A 21 -33.69 -20.48 -24.48
C LEU A 21 -34.76 -19.37 -24.43
N GLU A 22 -34.63 -18.43 -23.49
CA GLU A 22 -35.50 -17.25 -23.45
C GLU A 22 -35.17 -16.26 -24.59
N CYS A 23 -33.95 -16.28 -25.13
CA CYS A 23 -33.50 -15.44 -26.25
C CYS A 23 -33.96 -15.92 -27.62
N VAL A 24 -33.93 -17.24 -27.84
CA VAL A 24 -34.25 -17.85 -29.14
C VAL A 24 -35.67 -18.42 -29.16
N CYS A 25 -36.24 -18.52 -30.35
CA CYS A 25 -37.52 -19.18 -30.54
C CYS A 25 -37.41 -20.69 -30.29
N TRP A 26 -38.31 -21.26 -29.48
CA TRP A 26 -38.31 -22.70 -29.16
C TRP A 26 -38.46 -23.60 -30.40
N TYR A 27 -39.17 -23.13 -31.43
CA TYR A 27 -39.48 -23.92 -32.62
C TYR A 27 -38.46 -23.72 -33.75
N CYS A 28 -38.21 -22.47 -34.16
CA CYS A 28 -37.30 -22.16 -35.27
C CYS A 28 -35.86 -21.83 -34.84
N SER A 29 -35.58 -21.70 -33.54
CA SER A 29 -34.23 -21.41 -32.98
C SER A 29 -33.59 -20.08 -33.42
N LYS A 30 -34.35 -19.23 -34.11
CA LYS A 30 -33.95 -17.86 -34.46
C LYS A 30 -34.00 -16.94 -33.24
N LEU A 31 -33.12 -15.95 -33.17
CA LEU A 31 -33.17 -14.91 -32.14
C LEU A 31 -34.50 -14.14 -32.25
N LYS A 32 -35.21 -13.92 -31.14
CA LYS A 32 -36.54 -13.26 -31.12
C LYS A 32 -36.50 -11.74 -31.34
N ILE A 33 -35.35 -11.19 -31.67
CA ILE A 33 -35.11 -9.75 -31.77
C ILE A 33 -34.54 -9.45 -33.15
N ASP A 34 -35.00 -8.35 -33.72
CA ASP A 34 -34.58 -7.84 -35.01
C ASP A 34 -33.63 -6.64 -34.92
N GLU A 35 -32.95 -6.38 -36.03
CA GLU A 35 -32.09 -5.21 -36.24
C GLU A 35 -32.86 -3.88 -36.21
N THR A 36 -34.19 -3.91 -36.34
CA THR A 36 -35.08 -2.74 -36.30
C THR A 36 -35.21 -2.15 -34.89
N GLU A 37 -34.96 -2.93 -33.84
CA GLU A 37 -35.10 -2.46 -32.48
C GLU A 37 -33.91 -1.61 -32.02
N VAL A 38 -34.20 -0.40 -31.54
CA VAL A 38 -33.20 0.51 -30.96
C VAL A 38 -32.47 -0.14 -29.78
N ALA A 39 -33.17 -0.90 -28.94
CA ALA A 39 -32.60 -1.59 -27.79
C ALA A 39 -31.58 -2.68 -28.20
N TYR A 40 -31.84 -3.38 -29.31
CA TYR A 40 -30.91 -4.35 -29.89
C TYR A 40 -29.67 -3.68 -30.46
N GLN A 41 -29.85 -2.60 -31.21
CA GLN A 41 -28.73 -1.81 -31.74
C GLN A 41 -27.85 -1.26 -30.60
N MET A 42 -28.46 -0.80 -29.50
CA MET A 42 -27.73 -0.39 -28.31
C MET A 42 -26.98 -1.56 -27.64
N ALA A 43 -27.61 -2.75 -27.57
CA ALA A 43 -26.97 -3.94 -27.03
C ALA A 43 -25.77 -4.40 -27.90
N GLN A 44 -25.85 -4.31 -29.22
CA GLN A 44 -24.76 -4.67 -30.13
C GLN A 44 -23.56 -3.73 -30.04
N LYS A 45 -23.75 -2.46 -29.67
CA LYS A 45 -22.65 -1.51 -29.42
C LYS A 45 -21.81 -1.87 -28.18
N VAL A 46 -22.33 -2.71 -27.29
CA VAL A 46 -21.62 -3.12 -26.07
C VAL A 46 -20.55 -4.16 -26.39
N LYS A 47 -19.28 -3.76 -26.26
CA LYS A 47 -18.11 -4.65 -26.50
C LYS A 47 -18.04 -5.83 -25.51
N ASN A 48 -18.46 -5.64 -24.26
CA ASN A 48 -18.40 -6.70 -23.24
C ASN A 48 -19.49 -7.76 -23.52
N SER A 49 -19.05 -8.96 -23.89
CA SER A 49 -19.89 -10.10 -24.27
C SER A 49 -20.91 -10.51 -23.21
N ASN A 50 -20.53 -10.54 -21.93
CA ASN A 50 -21.45 -10.92 -20.85
C ASN A 50 -22.52 -9.85 -20.59
N ARG A 51 -22.15 -8.57 -20.70
CA ARG A 51 -23.10 -7.46 -20.57
C ARG A 51 -24.04 -7.42 -21.78
N ARG A 52 -23.52 -7.66 -22.98
CA ARG A 52 -24.32 -7.80 -24.21
C ARG A 52 -25.36 -8.91 -24.08
N LEU A 53 -24.95 -10.11 -23.65
CA LEU A 53 -25.87 -11.23 -23.39
C LEU A 53 -27.00 -10.84 -22.44
N LYS A 54 -26.69 -10.11 -21.36
CA LYS A 54 -27.71 -9.65 -20.40
C LYS A 54 -28.71 -8.69 -21.04
N LEU A 55 -28.24 -7.72 -21.83
CA LEU A 55 -29.08 -6.74 -22.51
C LEU A 55 -29.98 -7.39 -23.57
N VAL A 56 -29.40 -8.25 -24.41
CA VAL A 56 -30.16 -9.02 -25.41
C VAL A 56 -31.22 -9.88 -24.71
N TRP A 57 -30.86 -10.57 -23.63
CA TRP A 57 -31.79 -11.36 -22.85
C TRP A 57 -32.91 -10.54 -22.20
N ASP A 58 -32.59 -9.36 -21.65
CA ASP A 58 -33.58 -8.49 -21.01
C ASP A 58 -34.65 -8.00 -22.00
N VAL A 59 -34.30 -7.88 -23.28
CA VAL A 59 -35.24 -7.55 -24.36
C VAL A 59 -35.96 -8.80 -24.86
N CYS A 60 -35.26 -9.93 -25.05
CA CYS A 60 -35.89 -11.14 -25.59
C CYS A 60 -36.91 -11.77 -24.63
N LYS A 61 -36.69 -11.66 -23.32
CA LYS A 61 -37.53 -12.35 -22.31
C LYS A 61 -38.98 -11.84 -22.28
N SER A 62 -39.23 -10.60 -22.71
CA SER A 62 -40.58 -10.03 -22.82
C SER A 62 -41.28 -10.45 -24.12
N ARG A 63 -40.52 -10.86 -25.14
CA ARG A 63 -41.04 -11.34 -26.43
C ARG A 63 -41.56 -12.77 -26.28
N MET A 64 -42.89 -12.86 -26.19
CA MET A 64 -43.64 -14.11 -26.03
C MET A 64 -44.20 -14.66 -27.36
N VAL A 65 -43.93 -14.00 -28.48
CA VAL A 65 -44.32 -14.43 -29.84
C VAL A 65 -43.12 -14.25 -30.75
N CYS A 66 -42.89 -15.21 -31.65
CA CYS A 66 -41.88 -15.09 -32.71
C CYS A 66 -42.54 -14.44 -33.92
N GLU A 67 -42.21 -13.18 -34.22
CA GLU A 67 -42.88 -12.40 -35.27
C GLU A 67 -42.56 -12.99 -36.66
N ALA A 68 -43.59 -13.21 -37.49
CA ALA A 68 -43.43 -13.73 -38.85
C ALA A 68 -43.31 -12.58 -39.86
N SER A 69 -42.49 -12.76 -40.90
CA SER A 69 -42.47 -11.83 -42.04
C SER A 69 -43.68 -12.08 -42.96
N VAL A 70 -44.32 -11.00 -43.43
CA VAL A 70 -45.58 -11.03 -44.21
C VAL A 70 -45.40 -11.50 -45.68
N GLU A 71 -44.22 -11.99 -46.09
CA GLU A 71 -43.93 -12.28 -47.51
C GLU A 71 -43.95 -13.78 -47.91
N ALA A 72 -44.63 -14.64 -47.15
CA ALA A 72 -44.72 -16.07 -47.48
C ALA A 72 -46.01 -16.47 -48.23
N ASP A 73 -47.07 -15.66 -48.21
CA ASP A 73 -48.38 -16.07 -48.74
C ASP A 73 -48.64 -15.66 -50.21
N GLU A 74 -47.78 -14.86 -50.85
CA GLU A 74 -48.01 -14.39 -52.24
C GLU A 74 -47.17 -15.11 -53.32
N ARG A 75 -46.24 -16.02 -52.95
CA ARG A 75 -45.33 -16.66 -53.94
C ARG A 75 -45.87 -17.91 -54.64
N GLU A 76 -47.13 -18.31 -54.41
CA GLU A 76 -47.75 -19.44 -55.12
C GLU A 76 -48.59 -19.05 -56.35
N ILE A 77 -48.67 -17.77 -56.74
CA ILE A 77 -49.47 -17.35 -57.91
C ILE A 77 -48.69 -16.39 -58.82
N ASN A 78 -47.87 -16.95 -59.72
CA ASN A 78 -47.54 -16.47 -61.09
C ASN A 78 -46.07 -16.71 -61.47
N ILE A 79 -45.83 -17.81 -62.19
CA ILE A 79 -44.54 -18.21 -62.78
C ILE A 79 -44.29 -17.47 -64.11
N SER A 80 -44.39 -16.13 -64.16
CA SER A 80 -44.21 -15.41 -65.43
C SER A 80 -43.53 -14.05 -65.38
N ARG A 81 -42.74 -13.75 -64.33
CA ARG A 81 -42.00 -12.47 -64.23
C ARG A 81 -40.56 -12.55 -63.71
N ALA A 82 -39.93 -13.72 -63.77
CA ALA A 82 -38.59 -13.93 -63.21
C ALA A 82 -37.45 -13.16 -63.94
N ASP A 83 -37.63 -12.74 -65.20
CA ASP A 83 -36.56 -12.10 -65.99
C ASP A 83 -36.58 -10.56 -65.98
N GLU A 84 -37.68 -9.91 -65.56
CA GLU A 84 -37.74 -8.43 -65.48
C GLU A 84 -37.21 -7.88 -64.14
N ASP A 85 -37.29 -8.67 -63.07
CA ASP A 85 -36.89 -8.22 -61.72
C ASP A 85 -35.37 -8.26 -61.50
N LEU A 86 -34.65 -9.19 -62.13
CA LEU A 86 -33.18 -9.29 -62.05
C LEU A 86 -32.47 -8.05 -62.64
N ARG A 87 -33.04 -7.43 -63.69
CA ARG A 87 -32.48 -6.21 -64.29
C ARG A 87 -32.80 -4.94 -63.51
N ARG A 88 -33.85 -4.93 -62.67
CA ARG A 88 -34.14 -3.81 -61.77
C ARG A 88 -33.26 -3.83 -60.52
N GLU A 89 -32.95 -5.01 -59.99
CA GLU A 89 -32.07 -5.17 -58.83
C GLU A 89 -30.62 -4.74 -59.11
N GLU A 90 -30.09 -4.97 -60.32
CA GLU A 90 -28.74 -4.51 -60.70
C GLU A 90 -28.64 -2.97 -60.80
N VAL A 91 -29.73 -2.29 -61.15
CA VAL A 91 -29.75 -0.82 -61.28
C VAL A 91 -30.00 -0.13 -59.93
N GLU A 92 -30.81 -0.73 -59.03
CA GLU A 92 -31.04 -0.19 -57.68
C GLU A 92 -29.86 -0.41 -56.72
N GLY A 93 -29.03 -1.43 -56.96
CA GLY A 93 -27.79 -1.67 -56.21
C GLY A 93 -26.73 -0.56 -56.34
N MET A 94 -26.75 0.22 -57.43
CA MET A 94 -25.78 1.31 -57.68
C MET A 94 -26.13 2.64 -56.99
N LEU A 95 -27.38 2.85 -56.54
CA LEU A 95 -27.88 4.16 -56.07
C LEU A 95 -28.07 4.31 -54.56
N GLY A 96 -27.74 3.28 -53.76
CA GLY A 96 -27.55 3.44 -52.30
C GLY A 96 -28.74 3.93 -51.48
N THR A 97 -29.97 3.92 -52.01
CA THR A 97 -31.16 4.42 -51.31
C THR A 97 -32.15 3.31 -50.92
N LYS A 98 -32.38 3.20 -49.59
CA LYS A 98 -33.40 2.44 -48.85
C LYS A 98 -33.38 0.90 -49.00
N ARG A 99 -32.73 0.23 -48.03
CA ARG A 99 -33.03 -1.17 -47.69
C ARG A 99 -34.49 -1.27 -47.24
N LYS A 100 -35.36 -1.93 -48.02
CA LYS A 100 -36.67 -2.40 -47.52
C LYS A 100 -36.42 -3.24 -46.26
N ALA A 101 -37.22 -3.03 -45.21
CA ALA A 101 -37.11 -3.78 -43.98
C ALA A 101 -37.45 -5.25 -44.25
N LEU A 102 -36.43 -6.11 -44.36
CA LEU A 102 -36.64 -7.56 -44.31
C LEU A 102 -37.31 -7.86 -42.96
N GLY A 103 -38.53 -8.43 -42.99
CA GLY A 103 -39.23 -8.81 -41.77
C GLY A 103 -38.45 -9.85 -40.95
N HIS A 104 -38.79 -9.98 -39.66
CA HIS A 104 -38.16 -10.87 -38.68
C HIS A 104 -37.92 -12.30 -39.19
N GLY A 105 -38.74 -12.81 -40.11
CA GLY A 105 -38.60 -14.17 -40.67
C GLY A 105 -38.73 -15.27 -39.60
N GLY A 106 -39.50 -14.99 -38.55
CA GLY A 106 -39.85 -15.94 -37.50
C GLY A 106 -41.05 -16.82 -37.86
N CYS A 107 -41.37 -17.79 -37.00
CA CYS A 107 -42.37 -18.83 -37.30
C CYS A 107 -43.78 -18.56 -36.75
N GLY A 108 -44.07 -17.37 -36.23
CA GLY A 108 -45.42 -17.00 -35.73
C GLY A 108 -45.84 -17.62 -34.39
N HIS A 109 -45.09 -18.58 -33.84
CA HIS A 109 -45.50 -19.35 -32.67
C HIS A 109 -45.31 -18.60 -31.35
N LYS A 110 -46.27 -18.77 -30.42
CA LYS A 110 -46.14 -18.35 -29.02
C LYS A 110 -45.02 -19.11 -28.32
N GLN A 111 -44.28 -18.40 -27.47
CA GLN A 111 -43.11 -18.91 -26.76
C GLN A 111 -43.51 -19.36 -25.35
N PRO A 112 -42.97 -20.49 -24.86
CA PRO A 112 -43.20 -20.91 -23.48
C PRO A 112 -42.43 -20.03 -22.50
N THR A 113 -42.94 -19.92 -21.25
CA THR A 113 -42.12 -19.38 -20.16
C THR A 113 -41.32 -20.51 -19.50
N PHE A 114 -40.01 -20.33 -19.41
CA PHE A 114 -39.10 -21.30 -18.81
C PHE A 114 -38.90 -21.03 -17.31
N ARG A 115 -39.01 -22.07 -16.49
CA ARG A 115 -38.67 -22.03 -15.07
C ARG A 115 -37.66 -23.13 -14.74
N LYS A 116 -36.70 -22.81 -13.87
CA LYS A 116 -35.71 -23.74 -13.35
C LYS A 116 -36.22 -24.32 -12.04
N ASP A 117 -36.21 -25.64 -11.92
CA ASP A 117 -36.56 -26.37 -10.71
C ASP A 117 -35.44 -27.37 -10.39
N GLY A 118 -34.57 -27.05 -9.44
CA GLY A 118 -33.33 -27.79 -9.17
C GLY A 118 -32.42 -27.92 -10.40
N LEU A 119 -32.28 -29.14 -10.93
CA LEU A 119 -31.53 -29.47 -12.16
C LEU A 119 -32.43 -29.65 -13.40
N LYS A 120 -33.75 -29.49 -13.26
CA LYS A 120 -34.72 -29.63 -14.36
C LYS A 120 -35.16 -28.26 -14.87
N LEU A 121 -35.55 -28.20 -16.15
CA LEU A 121 -36.18 -27.04 -16.76
C LEU A 121 -37.63 -27.39 -17.09
N THR A 122 -38.56 -26.49 -16.76
CA THR A 122 -39.98 -26.64 -17.05
C THR A 122 -40.43 -25.50 -17.98
N ALA A 123 -41.24 -25.83 -18.97
CA ALA A 123 -41.88 -24.90 -19.88
C ALA A 123 -43.38 -24.84 -19.56
N THR A 124 -43.95 -23.63 -19.57
CA THR A 124 -45.40 -23.43 -19.49
C THR A 124 -45.86 -22.78 -20.79
N PHE A 125 -46.78 -23.44 -21.48
CA PHE A 125 -47.36 -22.96 -22.73
C PHE A 125 -48.74 -22.35 -22.42
N LYS A 126 -48.93 -21.06 -22.77
CA LYS A 126 -50.23 -20.39 -22.66
C LYS A 126 -50.98 -20.50 -24.00
N GLY A 127 -52.15 -21.13 -23.98
CA GLY A 127 -52.94 -21.48 -25.17
C GLY A 127 -53.42 -20.29 -26.02
N VAL A 128 -53.77 -20.59 -27.27
CA VAL A 128 -54.67 -19.80 -28.14
C VAL A 128 -55.94 -20.64 -28.29
N ALA A 129 -57.10 -20.01 -28.19
CA ALA A 129 -58.39 -20.62 -28.49
C ALA A 129 -58.39 -21.16 -29.93
N LEU A 130 -58.37 -22.49 -30.07
CA LEU A 130 -58.95 -23.16 -31.22
C LEU A 130 -60.36 -23.56 -30.80
N SER A 131 -61.34 -23.14 -31.59
CA SER A 131 -62.77 -23.36 -31.42
C SER A 131 -63.12 -24.72 -30.78
N GLY A 132 -63.59 -24.70 -29.52
CA GLY A 132 -64.45 -25.74 -28.95
C GLY A 132 -63.85 -26.79 -28.00
N GLY A 133 -62.67 -26.59 -27.38
CA GLY A 133 -62.13 -27.53 -26.38
C GLY A 133 -61.62 -26.84 -25.11
N GLU A 134 -61.82 -27.47 -23.93
CA GLU A 134 -61.41 -26.97 -22.61
C GLU A 134 -59.91 -26.66 -22.52
N ASP A 135 -59.59 -25.53 -21.86
CA ASP A 135 -58.24 -25.04 -21.60
C ASP A 135 -57.42 -26.05 -20.78
N THR A 136 -56.33 -26.56 -21.36
CA THR A 136 -55.26 -27.19 -20.57
C THR A 136 -54.00 -26.35 -20.65
N GLU A 137 -53.81 -25.48 -19.67
CA GLU A 137 -52.50 -24.85 -19.39
C GLU A 137 -51.49 -25.95 -18.98
N GLY A 138 -50.79 -26.52 -19.96
CA GLY A 138 -49.85 -27.61 -19.73
C GLY A 138 -48.49 -27.11 -19.24
N LYS A 139 -48.15 -27.36 -17.97
CA LYS A 139 -46.75 -27.30 -17.47
C LYS A 139 -46.03 -28.57 -17.91
N GLN A 140 -45.05 -28.45 -18.80
CA GLN A 140 -44.26 -29.57 -19.31
C GLN A 140 -42.82 -29.52 -18.78
N VAL A 141 -42.28 -30.66 -18.36
CA VAL A 141 -40.84 -30.79 -18.05
C VAL A 141 -40.09 -31.00 -19.35
N LEU A 142 -39.05 -30.20 -19.60
CA LEU A 142 -38.23 -30.31 -20.81
C LEU A 142 -37.15 -31.37 -20.63
N THR A 143 -37.01 -32.25 -21.62
CA THR A 143 -35.90 -33.20 -21.68
C THR A 143 -34.62 -32.51 -22.14
N VAL A 144 -33.46 -33.02 -21.71
CA VAL A 144 -32.16 -32.42 -22.08
C VAL A 144 -31.93 -32.51 -23.59
N LEU A 145 -32.40 -33.58 -24.24
CA LEU A 145 -32.32 -33.78 -25.69
C LEU A 145 -33.10 -32.73 -26.48
N GLN A 146 -34.33 -32.40 -26.06
CA GLN A 146 -35.12 -31.35 -26.71
C GLN A 146 -34.37 -30.01 -26.66
N VAL A 147 -33.81 -29.65 -25.50
CA VAL A 147 -33.01 -28.44 -25.35
C VAL A 147 -31.77 -28.47 -26.26
N LEU A 148 -31.06 -29.60 -26.32
CA LEU A 148 -29.88 -29.76 -27.17
C LEU A 148 -30.20 -29.57 -28.66
N GLN A 149 -31.35 -30.09 -29.12
CA GLN A 149 -31.79 -29.92 -30.50
C GLN A 149 -32.07 -28.45 -30.85
N VAL A 150 -32.68 -27.69 -29.95
CA VAL A 150 -32.90 -26.24 -30.13
C VAL A 150 -31.58 -25.50 -30.17
N LEU A 151 -30.66 -25.78 -29.24
CA LEU A 151 -29.36 -25.10 -29.19
C LEU A 151 -28.51 -25.36 -30.43
N LYS A 152 -28.54 -26.57 -31.01
CA LYS A 152 -27.82 -26.92 -32.24
C LYS A 152 -28.32 -26.19 -33.49
N LYS A 153 -29.61 -25.83 -33.52
CA LYS A 153 -30.25 -25.13 -34.65
C LYS A 153 -29.96 -23.63 -34.68
N ILE A 154 -29.34 -23.07 -33.63
CA ILE A 154 -28.99 -21.64 -33.57
C ILE A 154 -27.90 -21.33 -34.61
N SER A 155 -28.11 -20.29 -35.41
CA SER A 155 -27.16 -19.84 -36.43
C SER A 155 -25.92 -19.16 -35.82
N ASP A 156 -24.76 -19.21 -36.49
CA ASP A 156 -23.54 -18.55 -35.99
C ASP A 156 -23.67 -17.03 -35.90
N THR A 157 -24.51 -16.43 -36.74
CA THR A 157 -24.85 -15.00 -36.68
C THR A 157 -25.60 -14.70 -35.39
N ASP A 158 -26.58 -15.51 -35.01
CA ASP A 158 -27.35 -15.35 -33.78
C ASP A 158 -26.48 -15.61 -32.54
N VAL A 159 -25.57 -16.59 -32.59
CA VAL A 159 -24.60 -16.85 -31.51
C VAL A 159 -23.73 -15.61 -31.24
N ARG A 160 -23.21 -14.97 -32.30
CA ARG A 160 -22.44 -13.71 -32.18
C ARG A 160 -23.30 -12.57 -31.65
N ALA A 161 -24.54 -12.45 -32.13
CA ALA A 161 -25.49 -11.43 -31.70
C ALA A 161 -25.82 -11.53 -30.20
N ILE A 162 -26.04 -12.75 -29.69
CA ILE A 162 -26.28 -13.05 -28.28
C ILE A 162 -25.04 -12.70 -27.42
N GLY A 163 -23.86 -12.67 -28.03
CA GLY A 163 -22.60 -12.36 -27.35
C GLY A 163 -21.77 -13.58 -26.99
N MET A 164 -21.92 -14.68 -27.73
CA MET A 164 -21.07 -15.87 -27.63
C MET A 164 -20.18 -15.99 -28.86
N ASN A 165 -19.09 -16.75 -28.76
CA ASN A 165 -18.17 -16.98 -29.88
C ASN A 165 -18.44 -18.37 -30.49
N PRO A 166 -18.79 -18.47 -31.78
CA PRO A 166 -19.10 -19.75 -32.42
C PRO A 166 -17.90 -20.71 -32.50
N GLU A 167 -16.67 -20.22 -32.44
CA GLU A 167 -15.47 -21.08 -32.52
C GLU A 167 -15.13 -21.72 -31.16
N TYR A 168 -15.26 -20.96 -30.07
CA TYR A 168 -14.80 -21.38 -28.74
C TYR A 168 -15.91 -21.73 -27.75
N ALA A 169 -17.14 -21.29 -28.02
CA ALA A 169 -18.24 -21.43 -27.06
C ALA A 169 -19.60 -21.49 -27.78
N ARG A 170 -19.86 -22.53 -28.59
CA ARG A 170 -21.21 -22.75 -29.13
C ARG A 170 -22.21 -23.11 -28.03
N PRO A 171 -23.48 -22.67 -28.12
CA PRO A 171 -24.49 -22.94 -27.09
C PRO A 171 -24.72 -24.42 -26.79
N GLU A 172 -24.64 -25.30 -27.80
CA GLU A 172 -24.85 -26.75 -27.58
C GLU A 172 -23.78 -27.40 -26.69
N TRP A 173 -22.57 -26.85 -26.62
CA TRP A 173 -21.48 -27.38 -25.78
C TRP A 173 -21.68 -27.13 -24.28
N LEU A 174 -22.68 -26.33 -23.91
CA LEU A 174 -23.09 -26.15 -22.51
C LEU A 174 -23.76 -27.41 -21.94
N ILE A 175 -24.18 -28.34 -22.80
CA ILE A 175 -24.74 -29.66 -22.45
C ILE A 175 -23.64 -30.71 -22.60
N ILE A 176 -23.53 -31.61 -21.62
CA ILE A 176 -22.52 -32.65 -21.60
C ILE A 176 -23.10 -33.90 -22.27
N SER A 177 -22.61 -34.22 -23.47
CA SER A 177 -22.85 -35.51 -24.11
C SER A 177 -21.70 -36.49 -23.88
N VAL A 178 -20.47 -35.97 -23.88
CA VAL A 178 -19.25 -36.73 -23.62
C VAL A 178 -18.53 -36.10 -22.43
N MET A 179 -18.36 -36.88 -21.36
CA MET A 179 -17.72 -36.42 -20.13
C MET A 179 -16.20 -36.70 -20.16
N PRO A 180 -15.34 -35.69 -19.99
CA PRO A 180 -13.90 -35.92 -19.86
C PRO A 180 -13.58 -36.56 -18.51
N VAL A 181 -12.72 -37.58 -18.52
CA VAL A 181 -12.24 -38.24 -17.29
C VAL A 181 -10.86 -37.68 -16.95
N PRO A 182 -10.68 -37.06 -15.78
CA PRO A 182 -9.37 -36.55 -15.40
C PRO A 182 -8.36 -37.70 -15.20
N PRO A 183 -7.09 -37.50 -15.58
CA PRO A 183 -6.03 -38.50 -15.39
C PRO A 183 -5.66 -38.68 -13.90
N MET A 184 -4.89 -39.72 -13.58
CA MET A 184 -4.49 -40.07 -12.21
C MET A 184 -3.74 -38.94 -11.47
N CYS A 185 -3.03 -38.06 -12.18
CA CYS A 185 -2.35 -36.92 -11.57
C CYS A 185 -3.31 -35.90 -10.93
N VAL A 186 -4.59 -35.87 -11.36
CA VAL A 186 -5.63 -35.01 -10.77
C VAL A 186 -6.39 -35.73 -9.64
N ARG A 187 -6.42 -37.06 -9.69
CA ARG A 187 -7.13 -37.96 -8.77
C ARG A 187 -6.17 -39.06 -8.27
N PRO A 188 -5.18 -38.71 -7.44
CA PRO A 188 -4.14 -39.64 -7.02
C PRO A 188 -4.73 -40.75 -6.13
N SER A 189 -4.25 -41.98 -6.33
CA SER A 189 -4.54 -43.09 -5.42
C SER A 189 -3.46 -43.13 -4.33
N ILE A 190 -3.87 -43.28 -3.07
CA ILE A 190 -2.96 -43.39 -1.93
C ILE A 190 -2.90 -44.86 -1.54
N GLN A 191 -1.70 -45.45 -1.60
CA GLN A 191 -1.42 -46.78 -1.05
C GLN A 191 -0.93 -46.61 0.38
N MET A 192 -1.72 -47.06 1.36
CA MET A 192 -1.29 -47.07 2.78
C MET A 192 -0.49 -48.33 3.12
N ASP A 193 -0.79 -49.46 2.45
CA ASP A 193 -0.08 -50.74 2.52
C ASP A 193 -0.22 -51.47 1.17
N ALA A 194 0.62 -52.49 0.89
CA ALA A 194 0.62 -53.26 -0.36
C ALA A 194 -0.74 -53.89 -0.74
N THR A 195 -1.68 -53.99 0.21
CA THR A 195 -3.01 -54.61 0.01
C THR A 195 -4.19 -53.63 0.05
N ARG A 196 -4.02 -52.39 0.53
CA ARG A 196 -5.12 -51.44 0.73
C ARG A 196 -4.93 -50.16 -0.09
N HIS A 197 -5.69 -50.06 -1.17
CA HIS A 197 -5.81 -48.86 -1.99
C HIS A 197 -6.89 -47.93 -1.43
N SER A 198 -6.53 -46.68 -1.16
CA SER A 198 -7.49 -45.61 -0.88
C SER A 198 -7.55 -44.69 -2.09
N GLU A 199 -8.65 -44.79 -2.83
CA GLU A 199 -8.86 -43.99 -4.04
C GLU A 199 -9.35 -42.57 -3.70
N ASP A 200 -9.09 -41.64 -4.62
CA ASP A 200 -9.57 -40.26 -4.49
C ASP A 200 -11.11 -40.17 -4.55
N ASP A 201 -11.67 -39.17 -3.85
CA ASP A 201 -13.10 -38.81 -3.86
C ASP A 201 -13.69 -38.69 -5.28
N LEU A 202 -12.94 -38.15 -6.25
CA LEU A 202 -13.38 -38.05 -7.65
C LEU A 202 -13.47 -39.41 -8.32
N THR A 203 -12.57 -40.35 -8.00
CA THR A 203 -12.58 -41.72 -8.56
C THR A 203 -13.83 -42.46 -8.08
N TYR A 204 -14.19 -42.36 -6.79
CA TYR A 204 -15.44 -42.93 -6.28
C TYR A 204 -16.66 -42.38 -7.02
N LYS A 205 -16.70 -41.05 -7.21
CA LYS A 205 -17.83 -40.43 -7.88
C LYS A 205 -17.92 -40.76 -9.37
N LEU A 206 -16.79 -40.91 -10.05
CA LEU A 206 -16.73 -41.40 -11.44
C LEU A 206 -17.26 -42.82 -11.57
N ASN A 207 -16.99 -43.68 -10.58
CA ASN A 207 -17.54 -45.04 -10.54
C ASN A 207 -19.08 -45.02 -10.42
N ASP A 208 -19.63 -44.15 -9.56
CA ASP A 208 -21.09 -43.97 -9.45
C ASP A 208 -21.71 -43.45 -10.76
N ILE A 209 -21.04 -42.51 -11.45
CA ILE A 209 -21.46 -42.02 -12.78
C ILE A 209 -21.48 -43.17 -13.80
N LEU A 210 -20.42 -43.98 -13.86
CA LEU A 210 -20.34 -45.12 -14.76
C LEU A 210 -21.45 -46.14 -14.50
N LYS A 211 -21.73 -46.45 -13.24
CA LYS A 211 -22.82 -47.36 -12.84
C LYS A 211 -24.19 -46.82 -13.24
N ALA A 212 -24.46 -45.54 -12.96
CA ALA A 212 -25.72 -44.91 -13.36
C ALA A 212 -25.87 -44.88 -14.89
N ASN A 213 -24.79 -44.57 -15.61
CA ASN A 213 -24.77 -44.50 -17.07
C ASN A 213 -25.03 -45.87 -17.72
N ALA A 214 -24.40 -46.93 -17.20
CA ALA A 214 -24.62 -48.29 -17.67
C ALA A 214 -26.08 -48.73 -17.43
N ARG A 215 -26.66 -48.40 -16.27
CA ARG A 215 -28.07 -48.70 -15.97
C ARG A 215 -29.05 -48.01 -16.91
N VAL A 216 -28.85 -46.72 -17.19
CA VAL A 216 -29.68 -46.00 -18.18
C VAL A 216 -29.63 -46.71 -19.54
N ARG A 217 -28.41 -47.06 -20.00
CA ARG A 217 -28.21 -47.74 -21.28
C ARG A 217 -28.88 -49.13 -21.32
N SER A 218 -28.79 -49.91 -20.24
CA SER A 218 -29.46 -51.21 -20.13
C SER A 218 -30.98 -51.07 -20.18
N CYS A 219 -31.56 -50.13 -19.43
CA CYS A 219 -33.01 -49.89 -19.43
C CYS A 219 -33.54 -49.46 -20.81
N GLU A 220 -32.75 -48.70 -21.58
CA GLU A 220 -33.10 -48.34 -22.96
C GLU A 220 -33.09 -49.54 -23.91
N VAL A 221 -32.10 -50.41 -23.79
CA VAL A 221 -31.98 -51.62 -24.63
C VAL A 221 -33.06 -52.65 -24.30
N GLU A 222 -33.40 -52.80 -23.02
CA GLU A 222 -34.41 -53.73 -22.53
C GLU A 222 -35.86 -53.25 -22.78
N GLY A 223 -36.05 -52.01 -23.25
CA GLY A 223 -37.38 -51.44 -23.52
C GLY A 223 -38.17 -51.13 -22.25
N ALA A 224 -37.49 -50.67 -21.19
CA ALA A 224 -38.13 -50.36 -19.91
C ALA A 224 -39.15 -49.20 -20.03
N PRO A 225 -40.18 -49.16 -19.14
CA PRO A 225 -41.12 -48.05 -19.08
C PRO A 225 -40.45 -46.68 -18.94
N GLN A 226 -40.99 -45.67 -19.63
CA GLN A 226 -40.39 -44.33 -19.74
C GLN A 226 -40.14 -43.63 -18.39
N HIS A 227 -41.05 -43.80 -17.43
CA HIS A 227 -40.90 -43.27 -16.08
C HIS A 227 -39.63 -43.79 -15.36
N ILE A 228 -39.27 -45.05 -15.58
CA ILE A 228 -38.10 -45.68 -14.96
C ILE A 228 -36.81 -45.13 -15.59
N ILE A 229 -36.82 -44.92 -16.91
CA ILE A 229 -35.69 -44.30 -17.62
C ILE A 229 -35.47 -42.87 -17.12
N ASP A 230 -36.55 -42.09 -16.93
CA ASP A 230 -36.48 -40.71 -16.43
C ASP A 230 -35.93 -40.61 -14.99
N GLU A 231 -36.22 -41.60 -14.14
CA GLU A 231 -35.64 -41.69 -12.78
C GLU A 231 -34.13 -41.94 -12.83
N PHE A 232 -33.68 -42.91 -13.63
CA PHE A 232 -32.24 -43.19 -13.79
C PHE A 232 -31.49 -42.06 -14.51
N GLU A 233 -32.14 -41.37 -15.46
CA GLU A 233 -31.61 -40.13 -16.07
C GLU A 233 -31.43 -39.04 -15.02
N THR A 234 -32.43 -38.85 -14.14
CA THR A 234 -32.34 -37.87 -13.04
C THR A 234 -31.19 -38.22 -12.08
N LEU A 235 -30.97 -39.51 -11.80
CA LEU A 235 -29.86 -39.98 -10.98
C LEU A 235 -28.50 -39.73 -11.64
N LEU A 236 -28.38 -40.02 -12.94
CA LEU A 236 -27.17 -39.71 -13.73
C LEU A 236 -26.87 -38.20 -13.70
N GLN A 237 -27.89 -37.38 -13.92
CA GLN A 237 -27.82 -35.91 -13.82
C GLN A 237 -27.35 -35.44 -12.45
N PHE A 238 -27.84 -36.06 -11.36
CA PHE A 238 -27.41 -35.77 -10.01
C PHE A 238 -25.93 -36.12 -9.78
N HIS A 239 -25.47 -37.29 -10.24
CA HIS A 239 -24.07 -37.71 -10.05
C HIS A 239 -23.09 -36.86 -10.86
N VAL A 240 -23.40 -36.53 -12.10
CA VAL A 240 -22.60 -35.62 -12.93
C VAL A 240 -22.59 -34.20 -12.31
N ALA A 241 -23.72 -33.72 -11.81
CA ALA A 241 -23.80 -32.41 -11.17
C ALA A 241 -22.94 -32.32 -9.90
N THR A 242 -23.06 -33.31 -9.00
CA THR A 242 -22.34 -33.36 -7.72
C THR A 242 -20.84 -33.63 -7.87
N PHE A 243 -20.41 -34.27 -8.97
CA PHE A 243 -19.00 -34.40 -9.33
C PHE A 243 -18.33 -33.04 -9.58
N ILE A 244 -19.02 -32.14 -10.28
CA ILE A 244 -18.52 -30.81 -10.60
C ILE A 244 -18.71 -29.86 -9.42
N ASN A 245 -19.92 -29.83 -8.83
CA ASN A 245 -20.28 -28.99 -7.71
C ASN A 245 -21.21 -29.73 -6.75
N ASN A 246 -20.72 -30.06 -5.56
CA ASN A 246 -21.51 -30.73 -4.52
C ASN A 246 -22.38 -29.76 -3.69
N ASP A 247 -22.03 -28.47 -3.69
CA ASP A 247 -22.71 -27.45 -2.88
C ASP A 247 -23.80 -26.72 -3.69
N ILE A 248 -24.69 -27.48 -4.34
CA ILE A 248 -25.82 -26.92 -5.08
C ILE A 248 -27.02 -26.74 -4.13
N SER A 249 -27.54 -25.52 -4.02
CA SER A 249 -28.71 -25.23 -3.18
C SER A 249 -29.95 -26.01 -3.65
N GLY A 250 -30.69 -26.59 -2.71
CA GLY A 250 -31.92 -27.35 -2.98
C GLY A 250 -31.70 -28.79 -3.46
N ILE A 251 -30.47 -29.28 -3.43
CA ILE A 251 -30.10 -30.64 -3.83
C ILE A 251 -29.34 -31.30 -2.66
N PRO A 252 -29.63 -32.56 -2.30
CA PRO A 252 -28.89 -33.24 -1.24
C PRO A 252 -27.42 -33.41 -1.61
N GLN A 253 -26.52 -33.20 -0.65
CA GLN A 253 -25.08 -33.39 -0.88
C GLN A 253 -24.75 -34.87 -1.07
N ALA A 254 -23.87 -35.17 -2.01
CA ALA A 254 -23.28 -36.49 -2.14
C ALA A 254 -22.27 -36.73 -1.01
N LEU A 255 -22.55 -37.73 -0.18
CA LEU A 255 -21.73 -38.12 0.96
C LEU A 255 -20.90 -39.36 0.63
N GLN A 256 -19.72 -39.47 1.24
CA GLN A 256 -18.95 -40.70 1.30
C GLN A 256 -19.59 -41.67 2.32
N LYS A 257 -19.14 -42.93 2.33
CA LYS A 257 -19.60 -43.95 3.31
C LYS A 257 -19.43 -43.51 4.78
N SER A 258 -18.51 -42.58 5.06
CA SER A 258 -18.26 -42.01 6.38
C SER A 258 -19.21 -40.86 6.77
N GLY A 259 -20.13 -40.45 5.89
CA GLY A 259 -20.99 -39.28 6.10
C GLY A 259 -20.34 -37.93 5.76
N ARG A 260 -19.04 -37.91 5.39
CA ARG A 260 -18.36 -36.70 4.91
C ARG A 260 -18.81 -36.33 3.49
N PRO A 261 -19.10 -35.04 3.19
CA PRO A 261 -19.33 -34.60 1.81
C PRO A 261 -18.11 -34.87 0.91
N ILE A 262 -18.37 -35.36 -0.31
CA ILE A 262 -17.35 -35.61 -1.32
C ILE A 262 -16.77 -34.28 -1.83
N LYS A 263 -15.43 -34.19 -1.93
CA LYS A 263 -14.75 -33.00 -2.48
C LYS A 263 -14.85 -32.92 -4.01
N SER A 264 -15.88 -32.22 -4.49
CA SER A 264 -16.08 -31.88 -5.91
C SER A 264 -14.96 -31.01 -6.51
N ILE A 265 -14.90 -30.94 -7.84
CA ILE A 265 -13.90 -30.12 -8.56
C ILE A 265 -13.98 -28.65 -8.13
N ARG A 266 -15.18 -28.07 -8.05
CA ARG A 266 -15.36 -26.67 -7.64
C ARG A 266 -14.85 -26.41 -6.22
N ALA A 267 -15.10 -27.34 -5.30
CA ALA A 267 -14.63 -27.22 -3.91
C ALA A 267 -13.10 -27.26 -3.81
N ARG A 268 -12.41 -27.97 -4.71
CA ARG A 268 -10.93 -27.98 -4.78
C ARG A 268 -10.34 -26.66 -5.28
N LEU A 269 -11.09 -25.90 -6.10
CA LEU A 269 -10.63 -24.63 -6.67
C LEU A 269 -10.96 -23.44 -5.77
N LYS A 270 -12.14 -23.44 -5.13
CA LYS A 270 -12.62 -22.34 -4.27
C LYS A 270 -12.04 -22.42 -2.86
N GLY A 271 -11.96 -21.27 -2.18
CA GLY A 271 -11.68 -21.18 -0.75
C GLY A 271 -10.27 -20.69 -0.43
N LYS A 272 -9.93 -20.61 0.86
CA LYS A 272 -8.60 -20.18 1.29
C LYS A 272 -7.53 -21.24 1.00
N GLU A 273 -7.88 -22.50 1.26
CA GLU A 273 -7.05 -23.69 0.98
C GLU A 273 -7.29 -24.28 -0.42
N GLY A 274 -8.18 -23.67 -1.21
CA GLY A 274 -8.40 -24.08 -2.59
C GLY A 274 -7.18 -23.79 -3.46
N ARG A 275 -7.02 -24.53 -4.57
CA ARG A 275 -5.83 -24.48 -5.43
C ARG A 275 -5.47 -23.07 -5.91
N LEU A 276 -6.46 -22.24 -6.25
CA LEU A 276 -6.21 -20.88 -6.75
C LEU A 276 -5.48 -20.01 -5.71
N ARG A 277 -5.91 -20.06 -4.44
CA ARG A 277 -5.31 -19.23 -3.39
C ARG A 277 -4.16 -19.93 -2.66
N GLY A 278 -4.34 -21.21 -2.32
CA GLY A 278 -3.41 -21.96 -1.46
C GLY A 278 -2.28 -22.68 -2.19
N ASN A 279 -2.26 -22.70 -3.53
CA ASN A 279 -1.17 -23.30 -4.31
C ASN A 279 -0.61 -22.37 -5.39
N LEU A 280 -1.45 -21.54 -6.02
CA LEU A 280 -0.99 -20.64 -7.09
C LEU A 280 -0.59 -19.26 -6.53
N MET A 281 -1.45 -18.62 -5.74
CA MET A 281 -1.14 -17.30 -5.16
C MET A 281 -0.22 -17.35 -3.95
N GLY A 282 -0.31 -18.40 -3.14
CA GLY A 282 0.61 -18.64 -2.02
C GLY A 282 0.92 -20.13 -1.97
N LYS A 283 2.20 -20.48 -1.85
CA LYS A 283 2.66 -21.86 -1.74
C LYS A 283 3.72 -21.97 -0.65
N ARG A 284 3.92 -23.18 -0.14
CA ARG A 284 5.13 -23.47 0.63
C ARG A 284 6.32 -23.43 -0.32
N VAL A 285 7.42 -22.84 0.13
CA VAL A 285 8.62 -22.61 -0.67
C VAL A 285 9.82 -23.28 0.00
N ASP A 286 10.68 -23.86 -0.82
CA ASP A 286 11.98 -24.37 -0.38
C ASP A 286 12.97 -23.22 -0.17
N PHE A 287 14.16 -23.53 0.35
CA PHE A 287 15.24 -22.56 0.60
C PHE A 287 14.82 -21.37 1.47
N SER A 288 14.00 -21.67 2.49
CA SER A 288 13.56 -20.71 3.49
C SER A 288 13.78 -21.24 4.91
N ALA A 289 13.92 -20.32 5.85
CA ALA A 289 14.07 -20.62 7.28
C ALA A 289 13.23 -19.65 8.12
N ARG A 290 12.87 -20.05 9.33
CA ARG A 290 12.11 -19.24 10.29
C ARG A 290 12.63 -19.51 11.69
N THR A 291 12.86 -18.46 12.46
CA THR A 291 13.19 -18.53 13.89
C THR A 291 12.83 -17.21 14.56
N VAL A 292 12.91 -17.19 15.89
CA VAL A 292 12.70 -16.02 16.74
C VAL A 292 13.74 -14.93 16.43
N ILE A 293 13.32 -13.67 16.47
CA ILE A 293 14.21 -12.52 16.28
C ILE A 293 14.73 -11.94 17.60
N SER A 294 15.87 -11.28 17.52
CA SER A 294 16.53 -10.58 18.62
C SER A 294 17.23 -9.32 18.10
N GLY A 295 17.30 -8.28 18.94
CA GLY A 295 17.98 -7.03 18.58
C GLY A 295 19.49 -7.14 18.79
N ASP A 296 20.28 -6.66 17.82
CA ASP A 296 21.74 -6.54 17.97
C ASP A 296 22.19 -5.16 17.46
N PRO A 297 22.65 -4.26 18.36
CA PRO A 297 23.07 -2.90 17.98
C PRO A 297 24.43 -2.87 17.26
N ASN A 298 25.20 -3.96 17.25
CA ASN A 298 26.51 -4.00 16.60
C ASN A 298 26.43 -4.35 15.11
N LEU A 299 25.30 -4.91 14.67
CA LEU A 299 25.05 -5.21 13.26
C LEU A 299 24.79 -3.94 12.46
N GLU A 300 25.28 -3.94 11.22
CA GLU A 300 24.84 -2.93 10.26
C GLU A 300 23.35 -3.07 9.97
N ILE A 301 22.74 -2.01 9.46
CA ILE A 301 21.29 -1.93 9.23
C ILE A 301 20.85 -2.90 8.15
N ASP A 302 21.70 -3.11 7.15
CA ASP A 302 21.47 -4.05 6.07
C ASP A 302 21.96 -5.46 6.39
N GLN A 303 22.37 -5.76 7.62
CA GLN A 303 22.82 -7.08 8.04
C GLN A 303 21.78 -7.82 8.87
N VAL A 304 21.69 -9.13 8.63
CA VAL A 304 20.93 -10.07 9.45
C VAL A 304 21.85 -11.15 10.00
N GLY A 305 21.85 -11.32 11.31
CA GLY A 305 22.54 -12.41 11.99
C GLY A 305 21.81 -13.72 11.74
N VAL A 306 22.47 -14.66 11.09
CA VAL A 306 21.92 -15.99 10.77
C VAL A 306 22.62 -17.06 11.61
N PRO A 307 21.87 -17.89 12.35
CA PRO A 307 22.40 -19.04 13.06
C PRO A 307 23.23 -19.99 12.18
N LYS A 308 24.39 -20.44 12.66
CA LYS A 308 25.20 -21.49 11.98
C LYS A 308 24.40 -22.73 11.60
N ALA A 309 23.43 -23.14 12.43
CA ALA A 309 22.56 -24.29 12.14
C ALA A 309 21.70 -24.08 10.87
N ILE A 310 21.19 -22.86 10.67
CA ILE A 310 20.42 -22.48 9.49
C ILE A 310 21.36 -22.31 8.28
N ALA A 311 22.51 -21.66 8.47
CA ALA A 311 23.48 -21.41 7.41
C ALA A 311 24.04 -22.72 6.81
N LYS A 312 24.29 -23.73 7.65
CA LYS A 312 24.67 -25.09 7.19
C LYS A 312 23.56 -25.77 6.39
N ASN A 313 22.29 -25.45 6.65
CA ASN A 313 21.18 -26.14 6.02
C ASN A 313 20.77 -25.52 4.68
N LEU A 314 20.75 -24.19 4.61
CA LEU A 314 20.44 -23.45 3.38
C LEU A 314 21.62 -23.47 2.42
N THR A 315 21.35 -23.74 1.14
CA THR A 315 22.37 -23.81 0.10
C THR A 315 22.12 -22.84 -1.04
N TYR A 316 23.22 -22.39 -1.64
CA TYR A 316 23.25 -21.56 -2.84
C TYR A 316 23.97 -22.33 -3.97
N PRO A 317 23.33 -22.53 -5.14
CA PRO A 317 23.93 -23.24 -6.26
C PRO A 317 24.87 -22.30 -7.02
N GLU A 318 26.16 -22.39 -6.74
CA GLU A 318 27.18 -21.61 -7.42
C GLU A 318 27.78 -22.39 -8.60
N VAL A 319 27.87 -21.75 -9.77
CA VAL A 319 28.50 -22.35 -10.95
C VAL A 319 30.02 -22.29 -10.79
N VAL A 320 30.70 -23.39 -11.08
CA VAL A 320 32.16 -23.48 -11.10
C VAL A 320 32.68 -22.70 -12.30
N THR A 321 33.49 -21.70 -12.01
CA THR A 321 34.17 -20.81 -12.94
C THR A 321 35.68 -20.83 -12.64
N PRO A 322 36.52 -20.33 -13.55
CA PRO A 322 37.96 -20.21 -13.27
C PRO A 322 38.29 -19.39 -12.00
N TYR A 323 37.42 -18.46 -11.60
CA TYR A 323 37.66 -17.56 -10.47
C TYR A 323 37.38 -18.19 -9.09
N ASN A 324 36.47 -19.17 -9.03
CA ASN A 324 35.98 -19.74 -7.78
C ASN A 324 36.29 -21.23 -7.62
N ILE A 325 36.93 -21.88 -8.60
CA ILE A 325 37.19 -23.32 -8.59
C ILE A 325 37.94 -23.76 -7.33
N ASP A 326 39.00 -23.07 -6.95
CA ASP A 326 39.82 -23.41 -5.77
C ASP A 326 38.99 -23.27 -4.48
N ARG A 327 38.25 -22.17 -4.35
CA ARG A 327 37.37 -21.90 -3.21
C ARG A 327 36.24 -22.92 -3.10
N LEU A 328 35.61 -23.28 -4.22
CA LEU A 328 34.54 -24.28 -4.24
C LEU A 328 35.09 -25.68 -3.95
N GLN A 329 36.31 -25.99 -4.39
CA GLN A 329 36.97 -27.25 -4.10
C GLN A 329 37.20 -27.40 -2.59
N GLU A 330 37.68 -26.35 -1.91
CA GLU A 330 37.82 -26.32 -0.45
C GLU A 330 36.47 -26.54 0.26
N LEU A 331 35.39 -25.88 -0.19
CA LEU A 331 34.05 -26.07 0.38
C LEU A 331 33.51 -27.50 0.20
N VAL A 332 33.83 -28.15 -0.91
CA VAL A 332 33.49 -29.56 -1.17
C VAL A 332 34.30 -30.49 -0.29
N GLN A 333 35.58 -30.18 -0.04
CA GLN A 333 36.44 -30.92 0.88
C GLN A 333 35.94 -30.85 2.34
N ASN A 334 35.51 -29.66 2.79
CA ASN A 334 34.92 -29.45 4.11
C ASN A 334 33.59 -30.21 4.29
N GLY A 335 32.89 -30.49 3.18
CA GLY A 335 31.64 -31.24 3.17
C GLY A 335 30.48 -30.52 3.84
N PRO A 336 29.41 -31.25 4.23
CA PRO A 336 28.16 -30.64 4.72
C PRO A 336 28.14 -30.37 6.24
N THR A 337 29.12 -30.86 7.00
CA THR A 337 29.15 -30.79 8.47
C THR A 337 29.84 -29.54 8.99
N GLU A 338 30.89 -29.10 8.31
CA GLU A 338 31.65 -27.90 8.66
C GLU A 338 31.09 -26.68 7.91
N HIS A 339 31.25 -25.50 8.51
CA HIS A 339 30.87 -24.23 7.88
C HIS A 339 32.09 -23.32 7.89
N PRO A 340 32.53 -22.78 6.75
CA PRO A 340 31.93 -22.90 5.40
C PRO A 340 32.09 -24.29 4.74
N GLY A 341 31.05 -24.78 4.07
CA GLY A 341 31.07 -26.09 3.39
C GLY A 341 30.07 -26.20 2.23
N ALA A 342 29.83 -27.41 1.73
CA ALA A 342 28.89 -27.69 0.64
C ALA A 342 28.11 -28.99 0.85
N LYS A 343 26.91 -29.09 0.27
CA LYS A 343 26.06 -30.28 0.39
C LYS A 343 26.02 -31.15 -0.86
N TYR A 344 25.91 -30.53 -2.02
CA TYR A 344 25.73 -31.25 -3.28
C TYR A 344 26.65 -30.71 -4.36
N VAL A 345 27.08 -31.61 -5.25
CA VAL A 345 27.74 -31.27 -6.50
C VAL A 345 26.89 -31.79 -7.65
N ILE A 346 26.52 -30.92 -8.56
CA ILE A 346 25.71 -31.25 -9.75
C ILE A 346 26.64 -31.17 -10.96
N ARG A 347 26.77 -32.28 -11.68
CA ARG A 347 27.54 -32.34 -12.93
C ARG A 347 26.75 -31.77 -14.10
N ASP A 348 27.43 -31.54 -15.22
CA ASP A 348 26.80 -31.10 -16.47
C ASP A 348 25.74 -32.09 -17.00
N SER A 349 25.86 -33.37 -16.66
CA SER A 349 24.86 -34.41 -16.95
C SER A 349 23.55 -34.24 -16.17
N GLY A 350 23.52 -33.36 -15.17
CA GLY A 350 22.40 -33.20 -14.23
C GLY A 350 22.43 -34.21 -13.06
N GLU A 351 23.44 -35.08 -13.00
CA GLU A 351 23.64 -35.99 -11.87
C GLU A 351 24.00 -35.20 -10.60
N ARG A 352 23.18 -35.35 -9.56
CA ARG A 352 23.38 -34.70 -8.25
C ARG A 352 24.06 -35.67 -7.29
N ILE A 353 25.29 -35.34 -6.89
CA ILE A 353 26.09 -36.09 -5.93
C ILE A 353 25.86 -35.50 -4.53
N ASP A 354 25.39 -36.32 -3.60
CA ASP A 354 25.27 -35.96 -2.19
C ASP A 354 26.61 -36.19 -1.47
N LEU A 355 27.23 -35.12 -0.97
CA LEU A 355 28.51 -35.17 -0.28
C LEU A 355 28.42 -35.90 1.07
N LYS A 356 27.23 -36.03 1.66
CA LYS A 356 27.05 -36.74 2.94
C LYS A 356 27.21 -38.25 2.80
N TYR A 357 26.82 -38.82 1.67
CA TYR A 357 26.81 -40.28 1.44
C TYR A 357 27.75 -40.74 0.33
N SER A 358 28.46 -39.82 -0.32
CA SER A 358 29.42 -40.15 -1.38
C SER A 358 30.58 -40.97 -0.84
N LYS A 359 30.83 -42.14 -1.45
CA LYS A 359 31.97 -43.01 -1.12
C LYS A 359 33.33 -42.37 -1.40
N ARG A 360 33.38 -41.38 -2.29
CA ARG A 360 34.60 -40.62 -2.62
C ARG A 360 34.82 -39.40 -1.73
N GLY A 361 33.92 -39.11 -0.78
CA GLY A 361 34.03 -37.93 0.09
C GLY A 361 34.19 -36.63 -0.69
N GLY A 362 34.99 -35.71 -0.15
CA GLY A 362 35.34 -34.40 -0.71
C GLY A 362 36.40 -34.40 -1.83
N ASP A 363 36.94 -35.55 -2.22
CA ASP A 363 37.94 -35.70 -3.31
C ASP A 363 37.28 -35.76 -4.71
N ILE A 364 36.25 -34.95 -4.93
CA ILE A 364 35.62 -34.81 -6.24
C ILE A 364 36.30 -33.64 -6.96
N PRO A 365 37.11 -33.88 -8.01
CA PRO A 365 37.70 -32.78 -8.77
C PRO A 365 36.58 -32.02 -9.50
N LEU A 366 36.46 -30.72 -9.19
CA LEU A 366 35.50 -29.85 -9.85
C LEU A 366 35.94 -29.54 -11.29
N GLN A 367 34.97 -29.44 -12.19
CA GLN A 367 35.17 -29.00 -13.57
C GLN A 367 34.38 -27.72 -13.80
N ILE A 368 34.88 -26.87 -14.71
CA ILE A 368 34.18 -25.65 -15.11
C ILE A 368 32.84 -26.06 -15.74
N GLY A 369 31.75 -25.43 -15.29
CA GLY A 369 30.38 -25.77 -15.70
C GLY A 369 29.56 -26.50 -14.64
N TYR A 370 30.22 -27.23 -13.73
CA TYR A 370 29.54 -27.90 -12.61
C TYR A 370 28.87 -26.88 -11.69
N LYS A 371 27.87 -27.32 -10.93
CA LYS A 371 27.23 -26.49 -9.89
C LYS A 371 27.48 -27.08 -8.51
N VAL A 372 27.95 -26.26 -7.59
CA VAL A 372 28.17 -26.64 -6.20
C VAL A 372 27.12 -25.95 -5.35
N GLU A 373 26.31 -26.74 -4.64
CA GLU A 373 25.37 -26.23 -3.63
C GLU A 373 26.12 -26.00 -2.32
N ARG A 374 26.78 -24.83 -2.23
CA ARG A 374 27.52 -24.41 -1.03
C ARG A 374 26.56 -23.94 0.07
N SER A 375 26.99 -24.02 1.32
CA SER A 375 26.28 -23.42 2.45
C SER A 375 26.16 -21.90 2.31
N LEU A 376 25.16 -21.31 2.96
CA LEU A 376 25.02 -19.86 3.09
C LEU A 376 26.23 -19.27 3.82
N MET A 377 26.79 -18.16 3.34
CA MET A 377 27.98 -17.52 3.91
C MET A 377 27.73 -16.04 4.21
N ASP A 378 28.72 -15.41 4.84
CA ASP A 378 28.72 -13.97 5.10
C ASP A 378 28.61 -13.15 3.81
N ASN A 379 27.86 -12.05 3.89
CA ASN A 379 27.53 -11.12 2.80
C ASN A 379 26.68 -11.71 1.66
N ASP A 380 26.20 -12.95 1.75
CA ASP A 380 25.14 -13.42 0.86
C ASP A 380 23.88 -12.57 1.05
N VAL A 381 23.16 -12.30 -0.03
CA VAL A 381 21.95 -11.48 0.00
C VAL A 381 20.73 -12.38 0.18
N VAL A 382 19.91 -12.09 1.19
CA VAL A 382 18.69 -12.82 1.53
C VAL A 382 17.51 -11.86 1.65
N ILE A 383 16.30 -12.36 1.38
CA ILE A 383 15.07 -11.61 1.63
C ILE A 383 14.57 -11.98 3.03
N PHE A 384 14.29 -10.97 3.84
CA PHE A 384 13.81 -11.15 5.20
C PHE A 384 12.42 -10.51 5.35
N ASN A 385 11.48 -11.25 5.95
CA ASN A 385 10.10 -10.82 6.07
C ASN A 385 9.44 -11.11 7.42
N ARG A 386 8.54 -10.21 7.83
CA ARG A 386 7.60 -10.41 8.93
C ARG A 386 6.19 -10.54 8.39
N GLN A 387 5.43 -11.50 8.92
CA GLN A 387 4.02 -11.69 8.60
C GLN A 387 3.16 -11.04 9.70
N PRO A 388 2.04 -10.37 9.35
CA PRO A 388 1.54 -10.11 8.00
C PRO A 388 2.35 -9.04 7.25
N SER A 389 2.55 -9.23 5.95
CA SER A 389 3.30 -8.28 5.11
C SER A 389 2.32 -7.29 4.45
N LEU A 390 2.15 -6.12 5.07
CA LEU A 390 1.15 -5.11 4.70
C LEU A 390 1.69 -4.10 3.68
N HIS A 391 2.97 -3.79 3.75
CA HIS A 391 3.62 -2.83 2.85
C HIS A 391 4.90 -3.43 2.25
N LYS A 392 5.44 -2.80 1.20
CA LYS A 392 6.67 -3.21 0.51
C LYS A 392 7.84 -3.45 1.47
N MET A 393 8.02 -2.58 2.47
CA MET A 393 9.12 -2.66 3.44
C MET A 393 8.98 -3.80 4.45
N SER A 394 7.89 -4.56 4.43
CA SER A 394 7.76 -5.80 5.22
C SER A 394 8.59 -6.94 4.64
N MET A 395 9.13 -6.75 3.44
CA MET A 395 10.05 -7.67 2.76
C MET A 395 11.24 -6.88 2.22
N MET A 396 12.41 -7.02 2.84
CA MET A 396 13.62 -6.30 2.42
C MET A 396 14.80 -7.25 2.30
N GLY A 397 15.77 -6.85 1.47
CA GLY A 397 17.03 -7.55 1.28
C GLY A 397 18.04 -7.21 2.37
N HIS A 398 18.63 -8.24 2.97
CA HIS A 398 19.69 -8.15 3.98
C HIS A 398 20.92 -8.95 3.53
N ARG A 399 22.09 -8.53 4.00
CA ARG A 399 23.34 -9.27 3.95
C ARG A 399 23.42 -10.20 5.14
N VAL A 400 23.78 -11.44 4.89
CA VAL A 400 23.94 -12.44 5.94
C VAL A 400 25.22 -12.14 6.73
N LYS A 401 25.12 -12.30 8.05
CA LYS A 401 26.26 -12.46 8.94
C LYS A 401 26.04 -13.71 9.77
N VAL A 402 26.86 -14.73 9.57
CA VAL A 402 26.71 -16.00 10.29
C VAL A 402 27.17 -15.80 11.72
N MET A 403 26.30 -16.12 12.66
CA MET A 403 26.54 -15.96 14.09
C MET A 403 26.20 -17.25 14.84
N ASP A 404 26.74 -17.36 16.05
CA ASP A 404 26.38 -18.42 16.99
C ASP A 404 24.96 -18.22 17.54
N TYR A 405 24.47 -19.22 18.28
CA TYR A 405 23.10 -19.31 18.81
C TYR A 405 22.02 -19.53 17.72
N SER A 406 20.75 -19.50 18.13
CA SER A 406 19.62 -20.02 17.33
C SER A 406 18.60 -18.97 16.88
N THR A 407 18.81 -17.69 17.19
CA THR A 407 17.90 -16.59 16.84
C THR A 407 18.41 -15.80 15.65
N PHE A 408 17.49 -15.22 14.88
CA PHE A 408 17.85 -14.18 13.92
C PHE A 408 18.16 -12.89 14.66
N ARG A 409 19.20 -12.17 14.22
CA ARG A 409 19.57 -10.87 14.81
C ARG A 409 19.41 -9.77 13.79
N LEU A 410 18.81 -8.66 14.19
CA LEU A 410 18.69 -7.49 13.32
C LEU A 410 18.98 -6.19 14.08
N ASN A 411 19.32 -5.17 13.32
CA ASN A 411 19.53 -3.82 13.84
C ASN A 411 18.20 -3.20 14.32
N LEU A 412 18.24 -2.45 15.42
CA LEU A 412 17.06 -1.86 16.05
C LEU A 412 16.33 -0.84 15.16
N SER A 413 17.03 -0.11 14.29
CA SER A 413 16.40 0.86 13.38
C SER A 413 15.51 0.20 12.31
N VAL A 414 15.68 -1.10 12.06
CA VAL A 414 14.88 -1.86 11.09
C VAL A 414 13.63 -2.48 11.73
N THR A 415 13.47 -2.40 13.06
CA THR A 415 12.27 -2.90 13.74
C THR A 415 11.00 -2.16 13.32
N SER A 416 11.12 -0.85 13.05
CA SER A 416 9.99 0.01 12.68
C SER A 416 9.31 -0.42 11.37
N PRO A 417 10.01 -0.59 10.23
CA PRO A 417 9.37 -1.09 9.01
C PRO A 417 8.81 -2.50 9.15
N TYR A 418 9.42 -3.40 9.93
CA TYR A 418 8.82 -4.72 10.14
C TYR A 418 7.63 -4.69 11.11
N ASN A 419 7.42 -3.58 11.82
CA ASN A 419 6.55 -3.47 12.98
C ASN A 419 6.79 -4.62 13.98
N ALA A 420 8.07 -4.94 14.18
CA ALA A 420 8.53 -6.09 14.94
C ALA A 420 8.98 -5.68 16.35
N ASP A 421 8.70 -6.54 17.31
CA ASP A 421 9.25 -6.49 18.66
C ASP A 421 10.06 -7.76 18.97
N PHE A 422 10.59 -7.86 20.18
CA PHE A 422 11.49 -8.95 20.59
C PHE A 422 10.89 -9.77 21.75
N ASP A 423 9.55 -9.88 21.81
CA ASP A 423 8.83 -10.59 22.87
C ASP A 423 8.51 -12.07 22.54
N GLY A 424 8.98 -12.55 21.38
CA GLY A 424 8.70 -13.89 20.86
C GLY A 424 8.39 -13.92 19.36
N ASP A 425 8.38 -12.76 18.71
CA ASP A 425 8.22 -12.61 17.27
C ASP A 425 9.15 -13.52 16.44
N GLU A 426 8.60 -14.09 15.38
CA GLU A 426 9.32 -14.92 14.42
C GLU A 426 9.26 -14.28 13.03
N MET A 427 10.39 -14.32 12.31
CA MET A 427 10.49 -13.83 10.94
C MET A 427 11.01 -14.93 10.02
N ASN A 428 10.67 -14.83 8.73
CA ASN A 428 11.16 -15.78 7.73
C ASN A 428 12.27 -15.15 6.88
N LEU A 429 13.16 -16.03 6.45
CA LEU A 429 14.30 -15.73 5.60
C LEU A 429 14.15 -16.58 4.33
N HIS A 430 14.34 -15.96 3.18
CA HIS A 430 14.32 -16.60 1.86
C HIS A 430 15.65 -16.36 1.15
N LEU A 431 16.28 -17.43 0.67
CA LEU A 431 17.56 -17.36 -0.04
C LEU A 431 17.34 -17.38 -1.57
N PRO A 432 17.63 -16.29 -2.30
CA PRO A 432 17.67 -16.27 -3.76
C PRO A 432 18.60 -17.35 -4.31
N GLN A 433 18.15 -18.08 -5.34
CA GLN A 433 18.89 -19.21 -5.90
C GLN A 433 19.63 -18.87 -7.20
N SER A 434 19.18 -17.86 -7.95
CA SER A 434 19.83 -17.39 -9.18
C SER A 434 20.66 -16.13 -8.94
N GLU A 435 21.67 -15.91 -9.77
CA GLU A 435 22.46 -14.68 -9.79
C GLU A 435 21.61 -13.46 -10.19
N GLU A 436 20.66 -13.63 -11.13
CA GLU A 436 19.72 -12.59 -11.54
C GLU A 436 18.83 -12.11 -10.39
N THR A 437 18.23 -13.04 -9.63
CA THR A 437 17.40 -12.66 -8.46
C THR A 437 18.25 -12.10 -7.33
N ARG A 438 19.52 -12.54 -7.18
CA ARG A 438 20.44 -11.94 -6.21
C ARG A 438 20.72 -10.47 -6.56
N ALA A 439 20.91 -10.17 -7.84
CA ALA A 439 21.08 -8.80 -8.33
C ALA A 439 19.79 -7.97 -8.14
N GLU A 440 18.62 -8.54 -8.45
CA GLU A 440 17.32 -7.88 -8.25
C GLU A 440 17.11 -7.46 -6.78
N VAL A 441 17.39 -8.36 -5.82
CA VAL A 441 17.23 -8.05 -4.40
C VAL A 441 18.24 -6.99 -3.95
N ARG A 442 19.49 -7.07 -4.40
CA ARG A 442 20.54 -6.11 -4.08
C ARG A 442 20.24 -4.72 -4.63
N GLU A 443 19.71 -4.64 -5.84
CA GLU A 443 19.49 -3.37 -6.52
C GLU A 443 18.12 -2.73 -6.23
N LEU A 444 17.08 -3.50 -5.92
CA LEU A 444 15.73 -2.96 -5.69
C LEU A 444 15.32 -3.00 -4.23
N CYS A 445 15.52 -4.15 -3.57
CA CYS A 445 14.86 -4.45 -2.30
C CYS A 445 15.76 -4.27 -1.07
N MET A 446 17.02 -3.92 -1.26
CA MET A 446 17.98 -3.80 -0.16
C MET A 446 17.56 -2.74 0.86
N VAL A 447 17.73 -3.03 2.15
CA VAL A 447 17.33 -2.16 3.26
C VAL A 447 17.75 -0.69 3.09
N PRO A 448 19.01 -0.35 2.70
CA PRO A 448 19.42 1.04 2.56
C PRO A 448 18.62 1.82 1.51
N LYS A 449 18.17 1.14 0.45
CA LYS A 449 17.35 1.75 -0.60
C LYS A 449 15.88 1.92 -0.19
N GLN A 450 15.46 1.28 0.90
CA GLN A 450 14.09 1.32 1.44
C GLN A 450 13.99 2.19 2.71
N ILE A 451 15.00 3.02 3.01
CA ILE A 451 14.98 3.93 4.18
C ILE A 451 13.85 4.95 4.05
N VAL A 452 13.64 5.51 2.87
CA VAL A 452 12.56 6.47 2.57
C VAL A 452 11.42 5.77 1.86
N SER A 453 10.20 5.96 2.37
CA SER A 453 8.99 5.34 1.81
C SER A 453 8.23 6.33 0.92
N PRO A 454 7.79 5.91 -0.29
CA PRO A 454 6.95 6.72 -1.16
C PRO A 454 5.54 6.95 -0.59
N GLN A 455 5.10 6.13 0.38
CA GLN A 455 3.78 6.26 1.02
C GLN A 455 3.56 7.62 1.69
N GLY A 456 4.59 8.12 2.37
CA GLY A 456 4.50 9.31 3.20
C GLY A 456 5.61 10.31 2.96
N ASN A 457 6.35 10.15 1.84
CA ASN A 457 7.50 10.95 1.42
C ASN A 457 8.43 11.32 2.60
N ARG A 458 8.71 10.31 3.43
CA ARG A 458 9.49 10.43 4.66
C ARG A 458 10.27 9.15 4.94
N PRO A 459 11.37 9.22 5.70
CA PRO A 459 12.03 8.05 6.21
C PRO A 459 11.07 7.20 7.05
N ILE A 460 11.09 5.88 6.86
CA ILE A 460 10.41 4.91 7.74
C ILE A 460 11.36 4.38 8.82
N MET A 461 12.67 4.38 8.52
CA MET A 461 13.73 4.03 9.46
C MET A 461 14.31 5.30 10.10
N GLY A 462 14.63 5.20 11.39
CA GLY A 462 15.29 6.26 12.14
C GLY A 462 15.89 5.71 13.43
N ILE A 463 16.50 6.58 14.24
CA ILE A 463 17.00 6.18 15.55
C ILE A 463 15.83 6.01 16.53
N VAL A 464 15.82 4.91 17.28
CA VAL A 464 14.71 4.49 18.15
C VAL A 464 15.21 4.04 19.52
N GLN A 465 14.28 3.89 20.48
CA GLN A 465 14.51 3.32 21.82
C GLN A 465 15.70 3.97 22.57
N ASP A 466 16.63 3.14 23.06
CA ASP A 466 17.73 3.51 23.95
C ASP A 466 18.67 4.53 23.32
N THR A 467 19.07 4.30 22.07
CA THR A 467 19.93 5.24 21.33
C THR A 467 19.26 6.61 21.24
N LEU A 468 17.97 6.67 20.96
CA LEU A 468 17.23 7.95 20.89
C LEU A 468 17.14 8.65 22.25
N CYS A 469 16.93 7.89 23.32
CA CYS A 469 16.88 8.44 24.68
C CYS A 469 18.26 9.01 25.10
N ALA A 470 19.31 8.23 24.86
CA ALA A 470 20.68 8.59 25.16
C ALA A 470 21.13 9.82 24.36
N MET A 471 20.67 9.99 23.11
CA MET A 471 21.04 11.13 22.27
C MET A 471 20.70 12.49 22.89
N ILE A 472 19.56 12.62 23.58
CA ILE A 472 19.24 13.89 24.27
C ILE A 472 20.21 14.15 25.41
N MET A 473 20.58 13.11 26.16
CA MET A 473 21.53 13.26 27.25
C MET A 473 22.94 13.55 26.70
N PHE A 474 23.30 12.91 25.60
CA PHE A 474 24.59 13.05 24.94
C PHE A 474 24.78 14.46 24.36
N THR A 475 23.75 15.01 23.72
CA THR A 475 23.83 16.30 23.00
C THR A 475 23.46 17.52 23.85
N LYS A 476 23.20 17.36 25.15
CA LYS A 476 23.05 18.50 26.08
C LYS A 476 24.36 19.29 26.20
N ARG A 477 24.25 20.61 26.40
CA ARG A 477 25.42 21.50 26.61
C ARG A 477 26.27 21.08 27.81
N ASP A 478 25.62 20.59 28.87
CA ASP A 478 26.28 20.25 30.14
C ASP A 478 27.09 18.94 30.05
N ASN A 479 26.92 18.16 28.99
CA ASN A 479 27.63 16.90 28.82
C ASN A 479 29.04 17.11 28.25
N LEU A 480 30.01 17.15 29.17
CA LEU A 480 31.44 17.29 28.88
C LEU A 480 32.19 15.99 29.19
N MET A 481 32.97 15.52 28.22
CA MET A 481 33.70 14.26 28.29
C MET A 481 35.20 14.47 28.39
N LYS A 482 35.85 13.60 29.17
CA LYS A 482 37.31 13.54 29.33
C LYS A 482 37.94 12.77 28.16
N GLN A 483 39.25 12.98 27.98
CA GLN A 483 40.02 12.45 26.85
C GLN A 483 39.98 10.92 26.75
N ASP A 484 40.01 10.21 27.88
CA ASP A 484 39.97 8.74 27.95
C ASP A 484 38.67 8.17 27.36
N LEU A 485 37.51 8.70 27.78
CA LEU A 485 36.22 8.30 27.24
C LEU A 485 36.09 8.70 25.76
N VAL A 486 36.58 9.88 25.38
CA VAL A 486 36.56 10.34 23.98
C VAL A 486 37.34 9.37 23.09
N MET A 487 38.53 8.92 23.52
CA MET A 487 39.33 7.96 22.76
C MET A 487 38.59 6.64 22.54
N ASP A 488 37.90 6.10 23.56
CA ASP A 488 37.10 4.88 23.41
C ASP A 488 35.93 5.06 22.41
N LEU A 489 35.25 6.21 22.47
CA LEU A 489 34.15 6.53 21.56
C LEU A 489 34.64 6.70 20.11
N LEU A 490 35.79 7.35 19.90
CA LEU A 490 36.38 7.53 18.56
C LEU A 490 36.69 6.19 17.88
N LEU A 491 37.10 5.17 18.63
CA LEU A 491 37.33 3.81 18.09
C LEU A 491 36.06 3.15 17.56
N LYS A 492 34.87 3.62 17.96
CA LYS A 492 33.57 3.13 17.47
C LYS A 492 33.04 3.91 16.28
N VAL A 493 33.62 5.06 15.95
CA VAL A 493 33.22 5.88 14.80
C VAL A 493 33.62 5.16 13.51
N PRO A 494 32.67 4.86 12.61
CA PRO A 494 32.99 4.20 11.35
C PRO A 494 33.76 5.17 10.44
N GLY A 495 34.90 4.73 9.90
CA GLY A 495 35.68 5.54 8.96
C GLY A 495 36.40 6.74 9.59
N TRP A 496 36.69 6.68 10.90
CA TRP A 496 37.47 7.72 11.57
C TRP A 496 38.86 7.90 10.94
N ASP A 497 39.27 9.14 10.74
CA ASP A 497 40.51 9.57 10.09
C ASP A 497 41.76 9.39 10.97
N GLY A 498 41.59 8.96 12.22
CA GLY A 498 42.66 8.81 13.20
C GLY A 498 43.07 10.10 13.90
N MET A 499 42.42 11.23 13.58
CA MET A 499 42.71 12.53 14.20
C MET A 499 41.72 12.81 15.33
N ILE A 500 42.26 13.09 16.52
CA ILE A 500 41.43 13.50 17.66
C ILE A 500 41.05 14.98 17.42
N PRO A 501 39.75 15.33 17.42
CA PRO A 501 39.34 16.71 17.22
C PRO A 501 39.83 17.60 18.37
N PRO A 502 40.10 18.90 18.12
CA PRO A 502 40.57 19.81 19.17
C PRO A 502 39.49 19.99 20.26
N PRO A 503 39.80 19.91 21.56
CA PRO A 503 38.79 20.00 22.62
C PRO A 503 38.08 21.36 22.60
N CYS A 504 36.77 21.36 22.89
CA CYS A 504 35.99 22.60 22.97
C CYS A 504 36.42 23.49 24.14
N ILE A 505 36.94 22.89 25.22
CA ILE A 505 37.51 23.60 26.38
C ILE A 505 38.96 23.14 26.53
N LEU A 506 39.90 24.07 26.45
CA LEU A 506 41.34 23.79 26.59
C LEU A 506 41.83 23.92 28.04
N LYS A 507 41.28 24.87 28.80
CA LYS A 507 41.64 25.16 30.20
C LYS A 507 40.38 25.15 31.07
N PRO A 508 40.43 24.66 32.33
CA PRO A 508 41.60 24.15 33.07
C PRO A 508 42.06 22.74 32.66
N GLN A 509 41.19 21.95 32.03
CA GLN A 509 41.47 20.61 31.52
C GLN A 509 40.84 20.46 30.12
N PRO A 510 41.41 19.62 29.23
CA PRO A 510 40.84 19.39 27.91
C PRO A 510 39.53 18.61 28.03
N LEU A 511 38.42 19.23 27.61
CA LEU A 511 37.09 18.61 27.58
C LEU A 511 36.46 18.73 26.20
N TRP A 512 35.72 17.71 25.82
CA TRP A 512 34.96 17.64 24.58
C TRP A 512 33.47 17.66 24.88
N SER A 513 32.69 18.31 24.03
CA SER A 513 31.23 18.28 24.11
C SER A 513 30.68 17.06 23.35
N GLY A 514 29.57 16.49 23.82
CA GLY A 514 28.89 15.44 23.06
C GLY A 514 28.43 15.88 21.67
N LYS A 515 28.09 17.16 21.46
CA LYS A 515 27.76 17.67 20.12
C LYS A 515 28.94 17.60 19.15
N GLN A 516 30.15 17.84 19.68
CA GLN A 516 31.37 17.79 18.89
C GLN A 516 31.66 16.36 18.42
N LEU A 517 31.55 15.38 19.31
CA LEU A 517 31.70 13.98 18.94
C LEU A 517 30.58 13.50 18.00
N TYR A 518 29.36 13.99 18.21
CA TYR A 518 28.24 13.68 17.34
C TYR A 518 28.44 14.23 15.91
N SER A 519 29.09 15.38 15.78
CA SER A 519 29.40 15.98 14.48
C SER A 519 30.29 15.08 13.62
N LEU A 520 31.19 14.28 14.22
CA LEU A 520 32.04 13.33 13.49
C LEU A 520 31.26 12.20 12.80
N LEU A 521 30.03 11.95 13.24
CA LEU A 521 29.16 10.93 12.65
C LEU A 521 28.37 11.48 11.46
N ILE A 522 28.11 12.78 11.44
CA ILE A 522 27.34 13.43 10.38
C ILE A 522 28.26 13.60 9.18
N PRO A 523 27.87 13.13 7.97
CA PRO A 523 28.67 13.34 6.78
C PRO A 523 28.87 14.82 6.45
N ASP A 524 30.02 15.14 5.85
CA ASP A 524 30.34 16.48 5.37
C ASP A 524 29.34 16.98 4.32
N GLY A 525 29.13 18.29 4.24
CA GLY A 525 28.24 18.93 3.26
C GLY A 525 26.75 18.87 3.58
N ILE A 526 26.35 18.28 4.71
CA ILE A 526 24.95 18.22 5.14
C ILE A 526 24.53 19.48 5.89
N ASN A 527 23.40 20.05 5.47
CA ASN A 527 22.77 21.20 6.12
C ASN A 527 21.34 20.88 6.56
N CYS A 528 21.07 21.01 7.85
CA CYS A 528 19.76 20.70 8.42
C CYS A 528 19.43 21.65 9.57
N TYR A 529 18.24 22.25 9.49
CA TYR A 529 17.71 23.16 10.49
C TYR A 529 16.39 22.61 11.01
N THR A 530 16.36 22.24 12.29
CA THR A 530 15.19 21.66 12.95
C THR A 530 14.99 22.26 14.34
N PHE A 531 13.91 21.86 15.00
CA PHE A 531 13.57 22.30 16.35
C PHE A 531 13.47 21.09 17.28
N LEU A 532 13.62 21.35 18.58
CA LEU A 532 13.26 20.44 19.65
C LEU A 532 11.72 20.46 19.82
N LYS A 533 11.16 19.35 20.28
CA LYS A 533 9.72 19.22 20.54
C LYS A 533 9.16 20.28 21.51
N GLU A 534 9.95 20.71 22.49
CA GLU A 534 9.57 21.74 23.48
C GLU A 534 10.04 23.15 23.07
N HIS A 535 10.35 23.41 21.79
CA HIS A 535 10.74 24.74 21.33
C HIS A 535 9.58 25.75 21.52
N PRO A 536 9.80 26.88 22.20
CA PRO A 536 8.75 27.87 22.43
C PRO A 536 8.44 28.67 21.16
N ASP A 537 7.15 28.79 20.82
CA ASP A 537 6.70 29.41 19.57
C ASP A 537 7.10 30.88 19.38
N LEU A 538 7.34 31.60 20.48
CA LEU A 538 7.73 33.01 20.48
C LEU A 538 9.23 33.23 20.20
N GLU A 539 10.03 32.17 20.23
CA GLU A 539 11.47 32.24 20.09
C GLU A 539 11.88 32.14 18.61
N THR A 540 12.48 33.20 18.07
CA THR A 540 12.91 33.28 16.66
C THR A 540 14.41 33.49 16.50
N SER A 541 15.16 33.61 17.60
CA SER A 541 16.60 33.85 17.57
C SER A 541 17.38 32.65 17.00
N TRP A 542 18.55 32.93 16.45
CA TRP A 542 19.50 31.88 16.02
C TRP A 542 20.20 31.24 17.22
N SER A 543 20.48 32.02 18.25
CA SER A 543 21.01 31.54 19.53
C SER A 543 19.86 31.26 20.48
N SER A 544 19.50 29.99 20.65
CA SER A 544 18.42 29.61 21.55
C SER A 544 18.90 29.48 23.00
N PRO A 545 18.36 30.20 23.99
CA PRO A 545 18.77 30.06 25.40
C PRO A 545 18.58 28.64 25.91
N GLY A 546 17.44 28.02 25.60
CA GLY A 546 17.10 26.64 26.00
C GLY A 546 17.72 25.55 25.14
N ASP A 547 18.63 25.88 24.21
CA ASP A 547 19.24 24.92 23.28
C ASP A 547 18.23 24.09 22.47
N THR A 548 17.14 24.75 22.08
CA THR A 548 15.99 24.13 21.42
C THR A 548 16.11 24.12 19.90
N ARG A 549 16.87 25.04 19.31
CA ARG A 549 17.05 25.13 17.85
C ARG A 549 18.26 24.32 17.40
N VAL A 550 18.00 23.28 16.62
CA VAL A 550 19.02 22.38 16.08
C VAL A 550 19.55 22.91 14.77
N VAL A 551 20.85 23.15 14.73
CA VAL A 551 21.55 23.74 13.58
C VAL A 551 22.73 22.85 13.22
N VAL A 552 22.63 22.18 12.07
CA VAL A 552 23.71 21.41 11.46
C VAL A 552 24.16 22.14 10.21
N GLU A 553 25.42 22.55 10.18
CA GLU A 553 26.03 23.22 9.03
C GLU A 553 27.31 22.51 8.60
N ASN A 554 27.40 22.16 7.31
CA ASN A 554 28.52 21.43 6.72
C ASN A 554 28.95 20.20 7.56
N GLY A 555 27.98 19.40 8.01
CA GLY A 555 28.24 18.22 8.85
C GLY A 555 28.54 18.50 10.33
N VAL A 556 28.56 19.77 10.77
CA VAL A 556 28.86 20.13 12.17
C VAL A 556 27.60 20.55 12.92
N LEU A 557 27.33 19.92 14.06
CA LEU A 557 26.24 20.28 14.98
C LEU A 557 26.66 21.48 15.84
N LEU A 558 26.19 22.67 15.47
CA LEU A 558 26.54 23.93 16.14
C LEU A 558 25.71 24.17 17.40
N SER A 559 24.39 24.02 17.31
CA SER A 559 23.47 24.26 18.42
C SER A 559 22.31 23.27 18.42
N GLY A 560 21.64 23.18 19.57
CA GLY A 560 20.43 22.39 19.73
C GLY A 560 20.64 21.00 20.31
N ILE A 561 19.59 20.47 20.94
CA ILE A 561 19.52 19.11 21.46
C ILE A 561 18.84 18.20 20.43
N VAL A 562 19.49 17.09 20.10
CA VAL A 562 19.02 16.17 19.06
C VAL A 562 17.96 15.23 19.61
N CYS A 563 16.75 15.28 19.03
CA CYS A 563 15.59 14.47 19.43
C CYS A 563 14.97 13.71 18.25
N LYS A 564 13.81 13.06 18.46
CA LYS A 564 13.05 12.36 17.41
C LYS A 564 12.75 13.24 16.19
N GLN A 565 12.52 14.54 16.37
CA GLN A 565 12.25 15.46 15.25
C GLN A 565 13.45 15.63 14.32
N THR A 566 14.67 15.37 14.81
CA THR A 566 15.90 15.49 14.02
C THR A 566 16.32 14.14 13.43
N VAL A 567 16.40 13.08 14.24
CA VAL A 567 16.97 11.77 13.80
C VAL A 567 15.97 10.63 13.72
N GLY A 568 14.70 10.90 14.03
CA GLY A 568 13.61 9.95 13.83
C GLY A 568 13.11 9.91 12.39
N ALA A 569 12.08 9.11 12.18
CA ALA A 569 11.32 8.97 10.94
C ALA A 569 10.42 10.21 10.66
N VAL A 570 11.04 11.38 10.47
CA VAL A 570 10.36 12.68 10.32
C VAL A 570 10.73 13.34 9.00
N ARG A 571 9.76 14.05 8.40
CA ARG A 571 9.95 14.84 7.17
C ARG A 571 10.95 15.97 7.43
N GLY A 572 11.95 16.07 6.56
CA GLY A 572 12.99 17.11 6.68
C GLY A 572 13.95 16.90 7.87
N GLY A 573 13.93 15.72 8.50
CA GLY A 573 14.92 15.36 9.50
C GLY A 573 16.30 15.12 8.88
N LEU A 574 17.30 14.90 9.74
CA LEU A 574 18.68 14.65 9.36
C LEU A 574 18.81 13.38 8.51
N VAL A 575 18.11 12.29 8.88
CA VAL A 575 18.09 11.03 8.12
C VAL A 575 17.54 11.24 6.70
N HIS A 576 16.47 12.04 6.57
CA HIS A 576 15.88 12.35 5.26
C HIS A 576 16.83 13.16 4.39
N THR A 577 17.50 14.14 5.01
CA THR A 577 18.43 15.04 4.33
C THR A 577 19.65 14.29 3.82
N ILE A 578 20.27 13.44 4.65
CA ILE A 578 21.43 12.63 4.23
C ILE A 578 21.05 11.70 3.07
N PHE A 579 19.88 11.08 3.12
CA PHE A 579 19.41 10.19 2.06
C PHE A 579 19.24 10.92 0.72
N ASN A 580 18.63 12.10 0.71
CA ASN A 580 18.38 12.86 -0.52
C ASN A 580 19.63 13.58 -1.06
N GLU A 581 20.65 13.84 -0.24
CA GLU A 581 21.87 14.54 -0.66
C GLU A 581 23.02 13.60 -1.03
N LEU A 582 23.32 12.62 -0.18
CA LEU A 582 24.48 11.73 -0.33
C LEU A 582 24.08 10.30 -0.72
N GLY A 583 22.79 9.96 -0.63
CA GLY A 583 22.25 8.66 -1.03
C GLY A 583 22.16 7.63 0.09
N PRO A 584 21.77 6.38 -0.25
CA PRO A 584 21.40 5.35 0.72
C PRO A 584 22.59 4.81 1.55
N GLU A 585 23.77 4.65 0.96
CA GLU A 585 24.93 4.07 1.67
C GLU A 585 25.47 5.01 2.75
N ALA A 586 25.52 6.32 2.50
CA ALA A 586 25.92 7.31 3.51
C ALA A 586 24.95 7.31 4.70
N THR A 587 23.65 7.23 4.43
CA THR A 587 22.61 7.14 5.47
C THR A 587 22.74 5.86 6.31
N LYS A 588 23.08 4.73 5.67
CA LYS A 588 23.33 3.47 6.37
C LYS A 588 24.51 3.59 7.35
N VAL A 589 25.63 4.14 6.89
CA VAL A 589 26.83 4.34 7.73
C VAL A 589 26.52 5.29 8.89
N PHE A 590 25.78 6.37 8.63
CA PHE A 590 25.36 7.33 9.66
C PHE A 590 24.51 6.69 10.77
N LEU A 591 23.47 5.95 10.39
CA LEU A 591 22.57 5.30 11.34
C LEU A 591 23.30 4.21 12.15
N GLY A 592 24.17 3.40 11.51
CA GLY A 592 24.98 2.39 12.18
C GLY A 592 26.04 2.99 13.12
N GLY A 593 26.74 4.03 12.68
CA GLY A 593 27.72 4.76 13.48
C GLY A 593 27.08 5.44 14.70
N THR A 594 25.92 6.08 14.52
CA THR A 594 25.15 6.70 15.60
C THR A 594 24.81 5.68 16.68
N GLN A 595 24.29 4.51 16.31
CA GLN A 595 23.96 3.47 17.29
C GLN A 595 25.20 2.98 18.04
N ARG A 596 26.31 2.69 17.35
CA ARG A 596 27.53 2.18 17.99
C ARG A 596 28.11 3.14 19.01
N VAL A 597 28.30 4.41 18.64
CA VAL A 597 28.91 5.42 19.53
C VAL A 597 28.00 5.74 20.71
N ILE A 598 26.72 5.99 20.46
CA ILE A 598 25.79 6.38 21.52
C ILE A 598 25.50 5.23 22.47
N ASN A 599 25.37 3.99 21.97
CA ASN A 599 25.17 2.84 22.85
C ASN A 599 26.42 2.56 23.69
N GLN A 600 27.63 2.71 23.14
CA GLN A 600 28.87 2.61 23.92
C GLN A 600 28.90 3.65 25.04
N TRP A 601 28.57 4.91 24.73
CA TRP A 601 28.47 5.96 25.74
C TRP A 601 27.40 5.66 26.80
N LEU A 602 26.24 5.14 26.38
CA LEU A 602 25.14 4.80 27.28
C LEU A 602 25.52 3.68 28.26
N VAL A 603 26.33 2.70 27.83
CA VAL A 603 26.84 1.64 28.71
C VAL A 603 27.68 2.23 29.85
N THR A 604 28.48 3.26 29.57
CA THR A 604 29.28 3.95 30.62
C THR A 604 28.42 4.84 31.51
N ASN A 605 27.45 5.57 30.95
CA ASN A 605 26.65 6.52 31.73
C ASN A 605 25.54 5.84 32.53
N GLY A 606 24.91 4.79 31.98
CA GLY A 606 23.71 4.16 32.51
C GLY A 606 22.45 4.99 32.30
N PHE A 607 21.31 4.31 32.18
CA PHE A 607 19.97 4.90 32.22
C PHE A 607 19.00 3.90 32.85
N SER A 608 18.12 4.39 33.71
CA SER A 608 17.13 3.56 34.40
C SER A 608 15.90 4.39 34.72
N ILE A 609 14.79 3.70 34.99
CA ILE A 609 13.53 4.29 35.46
C ILE A 609 13.11 3.53 36.72
N GLY A 610 12.63 4.27 37.72
CA GLY A 610 12.07 3.69 38.94
C GLY A 610 10.73 4.32 39.32
N ILE A 611 10.14 3.84 40.42
CA ILE A 611 8.92 4.43 40.97
C ILE A 611 9.12 5.88 41.44
N GLY A 612 10.35 6.26 41.80
CA GLY A 612 10.69 7.63 42.16
C GLY A 612 10.46 8.65 41.04
N ASP A 613 10.49 8.22 39.78
CA ASP A 613 10.27 9.08 38.61
C ASP A 613 8.79 9.42 38.38
N THR A 614 7.86 8.69 39.03
CA THR A 614 6.41 8.93 38.96
C THR A 614 5.87 9.64 40.20
N ILE A 615 6.66 9.77 41.26
CA ILE A 615 6.29 10.49 42.49
C ILE A 615 6.50 11.99 42.27
N THR A 616 5.52 12.79 42.68
CA THR A 616 5.58 14.26 42.66
C THR A 616 5.58 14.85 44.06
N ASP A 617 5.89 16.15 44.15
CA ASP A 617 5.88 16.88 45.40
C ASP A 617 4.46 16.93 46.00
N ALA A 618 4.36 16.92 47.33
CA ALA A 618 3.07 16.96 48.03
C ALA A 618 2.23 18.19 47.63
N SER A 619 2.87 19.33 47.39
CA SER A 619 2.22 20.56 46.93
C SER A 619 1.57 20.42 45.54
N THR A 620 2.18 19.64 44.66
CA THR A 620 1.63 19.26 43.36
C THR A 620 0.37 18.41 43.53
N MET A 621 0.45 17.39 44.38
CA MET A 621 -0.67 16.47 44.64
C MET A 621 -1.86 17.17 45.30
N ASP A 622 -1.60 18.12 46.20
CA ASP A 622 -2.64 18.99 46.75
C ASP A 622 -3.31 19.84 45.67
N SER A 623 -2.52 20.36 44.72
CA SER A 623 -3.03 21.14 43.60
C SER A 623 -3.87 20.29 42.65
N VAL A 624 -3.43 19.06 42.35
CA VAL A 624 -4.18 18.08 41.56
C VAL A 624 -5.51 17.73 42.25
N SER A 625 -5.48 17.45 43.55
CA SER A 625 -6.67 17.12 44.34
C SER A 625 -7.67 18.27 44.36
N LYS A 626 -7.20 19.52 44.45
CA LYS A 626 -8.05 20.72 44.34
C LYS A 626 -8.70 20.86 42.96
N ILE A 627 -7.95 20.60 41.88
CA ILE A 627 -8.48 20.64 40.50
C ILE A 627 -9.59 19.60 40.31
N ILE A 628 -9.39 18.37 40.81
CA ILE A 628 -10.38 17.30 40.70
C ILE A 628 -11.62 17.62 41.55
N SER A 629 -11.44 18.11 42.77
CA SER A 629 -12.55 18.50 43.65
C SER A 629 -13.40 19.62 43.05
N GLU A 630 -12.76 20.60 42.40
CA GLU A 630 -13.46 21.68 41.69
C GLU A 630 -14.26 21.13 40.50
N ALA A 631 -13.71 20.17 39.76
CA ALA A 631 -14.42 19.52 38.67
C ALA A 631 -15.67 18.76 39.17
N HIS A 632 -15.56 18.03 40.28
CA HIS A 632 -16.72 17.38 40.91
C HIS A 632 -17.80 18.39 41.30
N ARG A 633 -17.41 19.53 41.89
CA ARG A 633 -18.36 20.61 42.25
C ARG A 633 -19.09 21.18 41.04
N ILE A 634 -18.39 21.37 39.91
CA ILE A 634 -18.98 21.84 38.65
C ILE A 634 -19.94 20.79 38.09
N VAL A 635 -19.57 19.51 38.09
CA VAL A 635 -20.44 18.43 37.63
C VAL A 635 -21.71 18.33 38.49
N ASP A 636 -21.60 18.43 39.81
CA ASP A 636 -22.75 18.45 40.71
C ASP A 636 -23.69 19.63 40.42
N GLN A 637 -23.13 20.79 40.05
CA GLN A 637 -23.93 21.93 39.62
C GLN A 637 -24.65 21.65 38.30
N ILE A 638 -23.98 21.05 37.31
CA ILE A 638 -24.60 20.65 36.03
C ILE A 638 -25.73 19.63 36.26
N ILE A 639 -25.55 18.69 37.19
CA ILE A 639 -26.59 17.73 37.59
C ILE A 639 -27.80 18.46 38.19
N LYS A 640 -27.57 19.40 39.12
CA LYS A 640 -28.66 20.21 39.71
C LYS A 640 -29.38 21.05 38.67
N ASP A 641 -28.65 21.73 37.79
CA ASP A 641 -29.22 22.55 36.72
C ASP A 641 -30.06 21.71 35.74
N CYS A 642 -29.68 20.45 35.52
CA CYS A 642 -30.46 19.50 34.73
C CYS A 642 -31.76 19.07 35.44
N ILE A 643 -31.71 18.84 36.76
CA ILE A 643 -32.89 18.48 37.56
C ILE A 643 -33.87 19.66 37.66
N GLU A 644 -33.34 20.89 37.74
CA GLU A 644 -34.13 22.12 37.81
C GLU A 644 -34.59 22.64 36.42
N ASP A 645 -34.38 21.86 35.36
CA ASP A 645 -34.74 22.18 33.96
C ASP A 645 -34.19 23.53 33.46
N LYS A 646 -33.02 23.93 33.96
CA LYS A 646 -32.34 25.18 33.58
C LYS A 646 -31.44 25.02 32.35
N MET A 647 -31.15 23.80 31.95
CA MET A 647 -30.23 23.50 30.85
C MET A 647 -30.93 23.58 29.49
N LYS A 648 -30.31 24.31 28.54
CA LYS A 648 -30.77 24.36 27.15
C LYS A 648 -30.04 23.31 26.31
N GLY A 649 -30.79 22.59 25.47
CA GLY A 649 -30.22 21.65 24.51
C GLY A 649 -29.37 22.37 23.46
N LEU A 650 -28.22 21.79 23.12
CA LEU A 650 -27.40 22.27 22.01
C LEU A 650 -28.06 21.88 20.67
N PRO A 651 -27.89 22.69 19.60
CA PRO A 651 -28.46 22.38 18.29
C PRO A 651 -28.04 21.00 17.79
N GLY A 652 -29.01 20.17 17.38
CA GLY A 652 -28.74 18.82 16.86
C GLY A 652 -28.47 17.75 17.92
N MET A 653 -28.53 18.08 19.22
CA MET A 653 -28.39 17.12 20.32
C MET A 653 -29.68 17.04 21.15
N THR A 654 -29.96 15.86 21.69
CA THR A 654 -30.98 15.72 22.73
C THR A 654 -30.52 16.37 24.04
N TYR A 655 -31.46 16.66 24.95
CA TYR A 655 -31.13 17.17 26.29
C TYR A 655 -30.16 16.24 27.04
N LYS A 656 -30.36 14.92 26.95
CA LYS A 656 -29.50 13.93 27.59
C LYS A 656 -28.09 13.89 26.98
N GLU A 657 -27.97 14.02 25.67
CA GLU A 657 -26.66 14.08 25.00
C GLU A 657 -25.93 15.38 25.33
N THR A 658 -26.66 16.50 25.39
CA THR A 658 -26.10 17.80 25.81
C THR A 658 -25.56 17.72 27.24
N PHE A 659 -26.34 17.13 28.16
CA PHE A 659 -25.93 16.88 29.54
C PHE A 659 -24.67 16.02 29.64
N GLU A 660 -24.65 14.87 28.96
CA GLU A 660 -23.48 13.97 28.96
C GLU A 660 -22.25 14.62 28.32
N ASN A 661 -22.43 15.40 27.25
CA ASN A 661 -21.34 16.11 26.58
C ASN A 661 -20.70 17.17 27.52
N ASN A 662 -21.51 17.96 28.20
CA ASN A 662 -21.02 18.97 29.15
C ASN A 662 -20.23 18.33 30.30
N ILE A 663 -20.71 17.22 30.87
CA ILE A 663 -19.98 16.51 31.92
C ILE A 663 -18.67 15.92 31.40
N ASN A 664 -18.70 15.26 30.24
CA ASN A 664 -17.50 14.64 29.67
C ASN A 664 -16.45 15.71 29.32
N PHE A 665 -16.87 16.88 28.84
CA PHE A 665 -15.98 18.01 28.58
C PHE A 665 -15.28 18.51 29.87
N GLU A 666 -16.02 18.76 30.95
CA GLU A 666 -15.42 19.24 32.20
C GLU A 666 -14.50 18.20 32.86
N LEU A 667 -14.85 16.91 32.82
CA LEU A 667 -14.00 15.84 33.36
C LEU A 667 -12.69 15.67 32.55
N ASN A 668 -12.75 15.76 31.22
CA ASN A 668 -11.55 15.70 30.38
C ASN A 668 -10.65 16.93 30.59
N LYS A 669 -11.24 18.12 30.72
CA LYS A 669 -10.53 19.36 31.04
C LYS A 669 -9.84 19.30 32.40
N ALA A 670 -10.49 18.73 33.41
CA ALA A 670 -9.91 18.51 34.73
C ALA A 670 -8.67 17.62 34.67
N ARG A 671 -8.76 16.48 33.95
CA ARG A 671 -7.62 15.58 33.71
C ARG A 671 -6.46 16.29 33.01
N GLU A 672 -6.73 17.07 31.96
CA GLU A 672 -5.68 17.79 31.23
C GLU A 672 -4.99 18.85 32.09
N ASN A 673 -5.74 19.60 32.91
CA ASN A 673 -5.19 20.60 33.80
C ASN A 673 -4.36 19.97 34.92
N ALA A 674 -4.83 18.88 35.52
CA ALA A 674 -4.06 18.09 36.47
C ALA A 674 -2.74 17.59 35.86
N GLY A 675 -2.80 17.05 34.64
CA GLY A 675 -1.62 16.60 33.89
C GLY A 675 -0.62 17.72 33.60
N LYS A 676 -1.08 18.90 33.18
CA LYS A 676 -0.23 20.07 32.92
C LYS A 676 0.47 20.57 34.19
N SER A 677 -0.24 20.58 35.33
CA SER A 677 0.33 20.97 36.62
C SER A 677 1.49 20.04 37.01
N VAL A 678 1.30 18.73 36.84
CA VAL A 678 2.36 17.73 37.09
C VAL A 678 3.54 17.96 36.15
N GLN A 679 3.29 18.10 34.85
CA GLN A 679 4.34 18.24 33.84
C GLN A 679 5.24 19.46 34.07
N ALA A 680 4.66 20.60 34.46
CA ALA A 680 5.42 21.82 34.73
C ALA A 680 6.38 21.68 35.92
N GLN A 681 6.10 20.76 36.84
CA GLN A 681 6.87 20.58 38.08
C GLN A 681 7.86 19.41 38.02
N LEU A 682 7.76 18.55 37.01
CA LEU A 682 8.74 17.48 36.81
C LEU A 682 10.10 18.06 36.43
N LYS A 683 11.12 17.75 37.23
CA LYS A 683 12.50 18.17 37.00
C LYS A 683 13.06 17.61 35.69
N ASP A 684 14.00 18.32 35.07
CA ASP A 684 14.72 17.88 33.86
C ASP A 684 15.54 16.59 34.08
N CYS A 685 15.88 16.28 35.34
CA CYS A 685 16.59 15.06 35.70
C CYS A 685 15.68 13.82 35.72
N ASN A 686 14.36 13.98 35.76
CA ASN A 686 13.40 12.87 35.77
C ASN A 686 13.55 12.02 34.50
N ASN A 687 13.70 10.71 34.67
CA ASN A 687 13.96 9.79 33.57
C ASN A 687 12.73 9.59 32.67
N VAL A 688 11.52 9.61 33.25
CA VAL A 688 10.27 9.58 32.48
C VAL A 688 10.18 10.79 31.56
N ARG A 689 10.50 11.98 32.07
CA ARG A 689 10.48 13.22 31.28
C ARG A 689 11.49 13.14 30.13
N LYS A 690 12.72 12.66 30.38
CA LYS A 690 13.74 12.48 29.32
C LYS A 690 13.26 11.56 28.19
N MET A 691 12.56 10.46 28.50
CA MET A 691 11.97 9.59 27.46
C MET A 691 10.88 10.28 26.64
N VAL A 692 10.00 11.05 27.29
CA VAL A 692 8.90 11.76 26.61
C VAL A 692 9.41 12.92 25.74
N VAL A 693 10.43 13.64 26.22
CA VAL A 693 11.09 14.74 25.47
C VAL A 693 11.88 14.19 24.29
N SER A 694 12.57 13.05 24.48
CA SER A 694 13.25 12.37 23.37
C SER A 694 12.32 11.78 22.35
N GLY A 695 11.12 11.40 22.76
CA GLY A 695 10.18 10.69 21.92
C GLY A 695 10.59 9.23 21.70
N SER A 696 11.45 8.67 22.56
CA SER A 696 11.83 7.25 22.53
C SER A 696 10.64 6.36 22.89
N LYS A 697 9.99 6.64 24.02
CA LYS A 697 8.82 5.94 24.52
C LYS A 697 7.99 6.84 25.43
N GLY A 698 6.67 6.65 25.39
CA GLY A 698 5.72 7.36 26.25
C GLY A 698 5.33 8.74 25.73
N SER A 699 4.22 9.24 26.27
CA SER A 699 3.65 10.55 25.99
C SER A 699 3.33 11.28 27.29
N TYR A 700 3.06 12.58 27.20
CA TYR A 700 2.61 13.40 28.33
C TYR A 700 1.33 12.85 29.00
N ILE A 701 0.48 12.15 28.24
CA ILE A 701 -0.72 11.48 28.77
C ILE A 701 -0.33 10.34 29.71
N ASN A 702 0.67 9.53 29.35
CA ASN A 702 1.11 8.43 30.20
C ASN A 702 1.63 8.94 31.55
N VAL A 703 2.39 10.04 31.54
CA VAL A 703 2.88 10.69 32.77
C VAL A 703 1.70 11.18 33.62
N SER A 704 0.72 11.82 32.99
CA SER A 704 -0.49 12.29 33.68
C SER A 704 -1.28 11.15 34.34
N GLN A 705 -1.39 9.99 33.68
CA GLN A 705 -2.15 8.85 34.21
C GLN A 705 -1.40 8.09 35.31
N MET A 706 -0.07 8.02 35.22
CA MET A 706 0.76 7.38 36.24
C MET A 706 0.78 8.19 37.54
N THR A 707 0.79 9.51 37.45
CA THR A 707 1.05 10.40 38.60
C THR A 707 -0.17 11.19 39.06
N ALA A 708 -1.00 11.72 38.16
CA ALA A 708 -2.10 12.63 38.49
C ALA A 708 -3.43 11.89 38.64
N ALA A 709 -4.06 11.50 37.52
CA ALA A 709 -5.34 10.79 37.48
C ALA A 709 -5.48 10.06 36.14
N VAL A 710 -6.05 8.85 36.17
CA VAL A 710 -6.30 8.07 34.93
C VAL A 710 -7.38 8.73 34.07
N GLY A 711 -8.44 9.25 34.71
CA GLY A 711 -9.53 10.00 34.08
C GLY A 711 -10.74 9.16 33.67
N GLN A 712 -11.64 9.78 32.89
CA GLN A 712 -12.92 9.19 32.49
C GLN A 712 -12.75 7.95 31.60
N GLN A 713 -13.40 6.85 31.97
CA GLN A 713 -13.51 5.64 31.14
C GLN A 713 -14.77 5.72 30.27
N ASN A 714 -14.60 5.45 28.98
CA ASN A 714 -15.68 5.46 28.01
C ASN A 714 -15.85 4.06 27.40
N VAL A 715 -17.09 3.73 27.05
CA VAL A 715 -17.48 2.54 26.27
C VAL A 715 -18.42 3.00 25.16
N GLU A 716 -18.11 2.66 23.91
CA GLU A 716 -18.86 3.08 22.72
C GLU A 716 -19.01 4.62 22.61
N GLY A 717 -17.95 5.35 23.01
CA GLY A 717 -17.92 6.82 22.99
C GLY A 717 -18.78 7.51 24.07
N LYS A 718 -19.40 6.76 24.98
CA LYS A 718 -20.19 7.28 26.11
C LYS A 718 -19.53 6.91 27.43
N ARG A 719 -19.87 7.64 28.50
CA ARG A 719 -19.54 7.20 29.87
C ARG A 719 -20.20 5.85 30.17
N ILE A 720 -19.70 5.14 31.18
CA ILE A 720 -20.12 3.76 31.48
C ILE A 720 -21.65 3.66 31.54
N PRO A 721 -22.30 2.87 30.66
CA PRO A 721 -23.75 2.79 30.59
C PRO A 721 -24.34 2.08 31.83
N PHE A 722 -25.63 2.29 32.07
CA PHE A 722 -26.33 1.56 33.12
C PHE A 722 -26.60 0.12 32.67
N GLY A 723 -25.74 -0.81 33.09
CA GLY A 723 -25.89 -2.23 32.82
C GLY A 723 -26.93 -2.92 33.72
N PHE A 724 -27.15 -2.39 34.93
CA PHE A 724 -28.23 -2.79 35.81
C PHE A 724 -29.40 -1.80 35.70
N ARG A 725 -30.55 -2.14 36.30
CA ARG A 725 -31.73 -1.27 36.34
C ARG A 725 -31.39 0.10 36.94
N ASP A 726 -31.26 1.09 36.06
CA ASP A 726 -30.96 2.50 36.33
C ASP A 726 -29.67 2.74 37.15
N ARG A 727 -28.68 1.86 37.05
CA ARG A 727 -27.37 2.00 37.73
C ARG A 727 -26.25 1.23 37.03
N THR A 728 -25.01 1.64 37.27
CA THR A 728 -23.81 1.00 36.67
C THR A 728 -23.37 -0.26 37.41
N LEU A 729 -23.32 -0.21 38.74
CA LEU A 729 -22.98 -1.33 39.64
C LEU A 729 -24.01 -1.46 40.76
N PRO A 730 -24.16 -2.64 41.40
CA PRO A 730 -25.07 -2.83 42.53
C PRO A 730 -24.69 -2.01 43.76
N HIS A 731 -23.47 -1.49 43.81
CA HIS A 731 -22.94 -0.62 44.88
C HIS A 731 -23.44 0.83 44.80
N PHE A 732 -23.97 1.26 43.64
CA PHE A 732 -24.50 2.60 43.45
C PHE A 732 -26.02 2.63 43.60
N THR A 733 -26.53 3.81 43.96
CA THR A 733 -27.96 4.10 43.95
C THR A 733 -28.49 4.19 42.52
N LYS A 734 -29.81 4.13 42.37
CA LYS A 734 -30.44 4.32 41.06
C LYS A 734 -30.34 5.78 40.63
N ASP A 735 -30.30 5.99 39.31
CA ASP A 735 -30.23 7.29 38.65
C ASP A 735 -29.02 8.14 39.09
N ASP A 736 -27.93 7.47 39.46
CA ASP A 736 -26.69 8.13 39.87
C ASP A 736 -25.84 8.49 38.65
N TYR A 737 -25.83 9.78 38.29
CA TYR A 737 -25.06 10.37 37.18
C TYR A 737 -23.73 11.00 37.60
N THR A 738 -23.32 10.81 38.87
CA THR A 738 -22.06 11.33 39.38
C THR A 738 -20.84 10.76 38.63
N PRO A 739 -19.68 11.46 38.67
CA PRO A 739 -18.45 10.97 38.06
C PRO A 739 -18.06 9.55 38.51
N HIS A 740 -18.13 9.26 39.82
CA HIS A 740 -17.76 7.95 40.38
C HIS A 740 -18.65 6.82 39.89
N SER A 741 -19.97 7.03 39.86
CA SER A 741 -20.93 6.03 39.35
C SER A 741 -20.72 5.74 37.87
N ARG A 742 -20.34 6.75 37.09
CA ARG A 742 -20.24 6.70 35.62
C ARG A 742 -18.81 6.47 35.10
N GLY A 743 -17.90 5.98 35.95
CA GLY A 743 -16.58 5.50 35.53
C GLY A 743 -15.50 6.56 35.40
N PHE A 744 -15.60 7.68 36.12
CA PHE A 744 -14.47 8.58 36.31
C PHE A 744 -13.48 7.97 37.30
N VAL A 745 -12.22 7.87 36.90
CA VAL A 745 -11.13 7.37 37.74
C VAL A 745 -10.33 8.57 38.25
N GLU A 746 -10.50 8.89 39.53
CA GLU A 746 -9.82 10.01 40.19
C GLU A 746 -8.39 9.64 40.56
N ASN A 747 -8.15 8.36 40.83
CA ASN A 747 -6.85 7.85 41.23
C ASN A 747 -5.88 7.72 40.05
N SER A 748 -4.58 7.75 40.37
CA SER A 748 -3.50 7.44 39.44
C SER A 748 -3.08 5.98 39.56
N TYR A 749 -2.28 5.48 38.60
CA TYR A 749 -1.71 4.14 38.75
C TYR A 749 -0.76 4.01 39.95
N LEU A 750 -0.17 5.12 40.41
CA LEU A 750 0.68 5.15 41.59
C LEU A 750 -0.13 5.05 42.90
N SER A 751 -1.25 5.77 43.00
CA SER A 751 -2.11 5.70 44.20
C SER A 751 -2.91 4.40 44.27
N GLY A 752 -3.16 3.77 43.11
CA GLY A 752 -3.92 2.53 42.99
C GLY A 752 -5.41 2.80 42.80
N LEU A 753 -6.07 1.87 42.08
CA LEU A 753 -7.48 1.98 41.70
C LEU A 753 -8.37 1.37 42.78
N THR A 754 -9.50 2.02 43.07
CA THR A 754 -10.57 1.39 43.87
C THR A 754 -11.23 0.23 43.10
N PRO A 755 -11.92 -0.70 43.77
CA PRO A 755 -12.56 -1.83 43.09
C PRO A 755 -13.57 -1.41 41.99
N GLN A 756 -14.33 -0.33 42.21
CA GLN A 756 -15.27 0.21 41.23
C GLN A 756 -14.52 0.78 40.02
N GLU A 757 -13.50 1.61 40.25
CA GLU A 757 -12.65 2.19 39.20
C GLU A 757 -11.94 1.10 38.39
N PHE A 758 -11.41 0.09 39.06
CA PHE A 758 -10.74 -1.05 38.42
C PHE A 758 -11.69 -1.78 37.47
N TYR A 759 -12.93 -2.04 37.89
CA TYR A 759 -13.91 -2.70 37.04
C TYR A 759 -14.28 -1.84 35.81
N PHE A 760 -14.52 -0.54 36.01
CA PHE A 760 -14.80 0.38 34.90
C PHE A 760 -13.62 0.54 33.94
N HIS A 761 -12.39 0.58 34.47
CA HIS A 761 -11.18 0.60 33.66
C HIS A 761 -11.00 -0.69 32.86
N ALA A 762 -11.31 -1.85 33.47
CA ALA A 762 -11.30 -3.13 32.76
C ALA A 762 -12.36 -3.20 31.64
N MET A 763 -13.54 -2.60 31.83
CA MET A 763 -14.56 -2.48 30.78
C MET A 763 -14.05 -1.67 29.59
N GLY A 764 -13.48 -0.48 29.83
CA GLY A 764 -12.89 0.34 28.77
C GLY A 764 -11.71 -0.35 28.08
N GLY A 765 -10.83 -1.01 28.85
CA GLY A 765 -9.73 -1.79 28.31
C GLY A 765 -10.18 -2.96 27.44
N ARG A 766 -11.30 -3.61 27.79
CA ARG A 766 -11.86 -4.73 27.01
C ARG A 766 -12.38 -4.28 25.65
N GLU A 767 -12.98 -3.10 25.54
CA GLU A 767 -13.39 -2.52 24.26
C GLU A 767 -12.17 -2.35 23.33
N GLY A 768 -11.07 -1.77 23.84
CA GLY A 768 -9.84 -1.60 23.05
C GLY A 768 -9.25 -2.92 22.55
N LEU A 769 -9.29 -3.99 23.36
CA LEU A 769 -8.85 -5.33 22.94
C LEU A 769 -9.74 -5.93 21.85
N ILE A 770 -11.06 -5.73 21.95
CA ILE A 770 -12.02 -6.22 20.94
C ILE A 770 -11.85 -5.44 19.64
N ASP A 771 -11.75 -4.11 19.71
CA ASP A 771 -11.55 -3.23 18.55
C ASP A 771 -10.26 -3.59 17.81
N THR A 772 -9.16 -3.85 18.53
CA THR A 772 -7.90 -4.32 17.94
C THR A 772 -8.07 -5.63 17.17
N ALA A 773 -8.82 -6.60 17.73
CA ALA A 773 -9.07 -7.88 17.08
C ALA A 773 -9.97 -7.76 15.82
N VAL A 774 -11.01 -6.91 15.88
CA VAL A 774 -11.92 -6.66 14.75
C VAL A 774 -11.19 -5.90 13.64
N LYS A 775 -10.50 -4.80 13.98
CA LYS A 775 -9.70 -4.01 13.03
C LYS A 775 -8.71 -4.88 12.29
N THR A 776 -7.99 -5.77 12.98
CA THR A 776 -7.02 -6.69 12.33
C THR A 776 -7.66 -7.54 11.22
N ALA A 777 -8.89 -8.03 11.43
CA ALA A 777 -9.58 -8.86 10.45
C ALA A 777 -10.15 -8.05 9.26
N GLU A 778 -10.76 -6.91 9.54
CA GLU A 778 -11.40 -6.07 8.52
C GLU A 778 -10.39 -5.36 7.63
N THR A 779 -9.36 -4.76 8.24
CA THR A 779 -8.33 -4.00 7.54
C THR A 779 -7.50 -4.90 6.62
N GLY A 780 -7.14 -6.11 7.06
CA GLY A 780 -6.50 -7.11 6.21
C GLY A 780 -7.37 -7.58 5.03
N TYR A 781 -8.70 -7.59 5.19
CA TYR A 781 -9.61 -7.87 4.08
C TYR A 781 -9.71 -6.70 3.09
N ILE A 782 -9.81 -5.47 3.59
CA ILE A 782 -9.81 -4.23 2.78
C ILE A 782 -8.54 -4.13 1.97
N GLN A 783 -7.38 -4.29 2.60
CA GLN A 783 -6.09 -4.23 1.94
C GLN A 783 -5.98 -5.26 0.81
N ARG A 784 -6.41 -6.50 1.05
CA ARG A 784 -6.44 -7.53 0.00
C ARG A 784 -7.33 -7.13 -1.17
N ARG A 785 -8.48 -6.49 -0.91
CA ARG A 785 -9.38 -6.02 -1.97
C ARG A 785 -8.76 -4.89 -2.78
N LEU A 786 -8.09 -3.95 -2.12
CA LEU A 786 -7.36 -2.86 -2.78
C LEU A 786 -6.26 -3.41 -3.68
N VAL A 787 -5.41 -4.30 -3.16
CA VAL A 787 -4.33 -4.91 -3.94
C VAL A 787 -4.91 -5.66 -5.14
N LYS A 788 -5.97 -6.47 -4.95
CA LYS A 788 -6.59 -7.22 -6.06
C LYS A 788 -7.26 -6.35 -7.11
N ALA A 789 -7.68 -5.13 -6.75
CA ALA A 789 -8.27 -4.20 -7.71
C ALA A 789 -7.23 -3.42 -8.51
N LEU A 790 -6.02 -3.25 -7.96
CA LEU A 790 -4.97 -2.39 -8.52
C LEU A 790 -3.68 -3.15 -8.90
N GLU A 791 -3.67 -4.49 -8.84
CA GLU A 791 -2.45 -5.28 -9.04
C GLU A 791 -1.88 -5.23 -10.46
N ASP A 792 -2.70 -4.90 -11.44
CA ASP A 792 -2.33 -4.85 -12.85
C ASP A 792 -2.02 -3.43 -13.34
N VAL A 793 -2.02 -2.44 -12.44
CA VAL A 793 -1.77 -1.04 -12.78
C VAL A 793 -0.28 -0.72 -12.65
N MET A 794 0.31 -0.30 -13.76
CA MET A 794 1.75 0.00 -13.87
C MET A 794 2.04 1.23 -14.72
N VAL A 795 3.21 1.83 -14.52
CA VAL A 795 3.74 2.92 -15.36
C VAL A 795 4.38 2.31 -16.62
N HIS A 796 4.00 2.81 -17.79
CA HIS A 796 4.58 2.42 -19.07
C HIS A 796 5.70 3.37 -19.50
N TYR A 797 6.48 2.97 -20.52
CA TYR A 797 7.61 3.75 -21.05
C TYR A 797 7.23 5.11 -21.64
N ASP A 798 5.95 5.33 -21.93
CA ASP A 798 5.41 6.62 -22.37
C ASP A 798 5.02 7.55 -21.21
N GLY A 799 5.26 7.14 -19.96
CA GLY A 799 4.90 7.90 -18.75
C GLY A 799 3.44 7.75 -18.32
N THR A 800 2.62 7.03 -19.11
CA THR A 800 1.21 6.81 -18.80
C THR A 800 1.04 5.64 -17.83
N VAL A 801 -0.02 5.69 -17.01
CA VAL A 801 -0.40 4.62 -16.10
C VAL A 801 -1.54 3.83 -16.73
N ARG A 802 -1.33 2.52 -16.94
CA ARG A 802 -2.35 1.64 -17.57
C ARG A 802 -2.54 0.37 -16.78
N ASN A 803 -3.68 -0.26 -17.03
CA ASN A 803 -4.00 -1.59 -16.54
C ASN A 803 -3.57 -2.69 -17.54
N SER A 804 -3.81 -3.96 -17.20
CA SER A 804 -3.47 -5.11 -18.05
C SER A 804 -4.14 -5.12 -19.43
N LEU A 805 -5.27 -4.41 -19.59
CA LEU A 805 -6.00 -4.29 -20.87
C LEU A 805 -5.45 -3.15 -21.75
N GLY A 806 -4.47 -2.39 -21.26
CA GLY A 806 -3.93 -1.20 -21.91
C GLY A 806 -4.85 0.02 -21.82
N ALA A 807 -5.87 0.00 -20.95
CA ALA A 807 -6.69 1.17 -20.68
C ALA A 807 -5.91 2.14 -19.80
N ILE A 808 -5.85 3.41 -20.24
CA ILE A 808 -5.16 4.49 -19.53
C ILE A 808 -6.01 4.91 -18.32
N ILE A 809 -5.38 4.96 -17.15
CA ILE A 809 -5.96 5.47 -15.90
C ILE A 809 -5.47 6.90 -15.69
N GLU A 810 -4.16 7.14 -15.81
CA GLU A 810 -3.55 8.47 -15.71
C GLU A 810 -2.64 8.71 -16.92
N PHE A 811 -2.65 9.93 -17.44
CA PHE A 811 -1.78 10.33 -18.56
C PHE A 811 -0.33 10.60 -18.13
N ALA A 812 -0.14 11.00 -16.88
CA ALA A 812 1.15 11.09 -16.21
C ALA A 812 0.96 10.61 -14.78
N TYR A 813 1.88 9.78 -14.29
CA TYR A 813 1.83 9.27 -12.91
C TYR A 813 1.72 10.42 -11.90
N GLY A 814 0.71 10.39 -11.03
CA GLY A 814 0.55 11.43 -9.99
C GLY A 814 0.31 12.84 -10.54
N HIS A 815 -0.01 12.98 -11.83
CA HIS A 815 -0.10 14.24 -12.57
C HIS A 815 1.18 15.08 -12.69
N ASP A 816 2.29 14.68 -12.04
CA ASP A 816 3.59 15.36 -12.08
C ASP A 816 4.73 14.48 -12.66
N GLY A 817 4.52 13.16 -12.74
CA GLY A 817 5.49 12.18 -13.20
C GLY A 817 6.65 11.92 -12.25
N ALA A 818 6.54 12.34 -10.98
CA ALA A 818 7.60 12.23 -9.98
C ALA A 818 7.41 11.00 -9.07
N ASP A 819 8.51 10.36 -8.68
CA ASP A 819 8.52 9.36 -7.61
C ASP A 819 8.33 10.03 -6.26
N ALA A 820 7.29 9.61 -5.54
CA ALA A 820 6.93 10.11 -4.22
C ALA A 820 8.04 9.92 -3.17
N SER A 821 8.98 8.98 -3.36
CA SER A 821 10.08 8.76 -2.43
C SER A 821 11.08 9.93 -2.34
N LEU A 822 11.17 10.76 -3.39
CA LEU A 822 12.13 11.87 -3.50
C LEU A 822 11.48 13.26 -3.35
N LEU A 823 10.18 13.30 -3.04
CA LEU A 823 9.46 14.56 -2.81
C LEU A 823 9.70 15.08 -1.39
N GLU A 824 9.87 16.41 -1.26
CA GLU A 824 10.01 17.08 0.04
C GLU A 824 8.98 18.20 0.18
N ASN A 825 8.48 18.41 1.40
CA ASN A 825 7.58 19.54 1.68
C ASN A 825 8.36 20.86 1.60
N GLN A 826 7.97 21.73 0.68
CA GLN A 826 8.58 23.04 0.44
C GLN A 826 7.55 24.16 0.56
N LYS A 827 8.00 25.32 1.03
CA LYS A 827 7.16 26.51 1.18
C LYS A 827 7.30 27.42 -0.03
N VAL A 828 6.18 27.75 -0.66
CA VAL A 828 6.10 28.71 -1.78
C VAL A 828 5.85 30.11 -1.20
N ALA A 829 6.91 30.92 -1.12
CA ALA A 829 6.90 32.20 -0.41
C ALA A 829 5.93 33.24 -1.00
N SER A 830 5.54 33.12 -2.28
CA SER A 830 4.70 34.08 -2.99
C SER A 830 3.21 34.05 -2.61
N VAL A 831 2.73 32.98 -1.93
CA VAL A 831 1.28 32.77 -1.71
C VAL A 831 0.75 33.59 -0.53
N ARG A 832 1.37 33.49 0.65
CA ARG A 832 0.89 34.11 1.92
C ARG A 832 1.36 35.54 2.17
N CYS A 833 2.19 36.10 1.31
CA CYS A 833 2.67 37.46 1.49
C CYS A 833 1.58 38.50 1.20
N SER A 834 1.58 39.62 1.94
CA SER A 834 0.79 40.80 1.59
C SER A 834 1.28 41.42 0.28
N ASP A 835 0.43 42.17 -0.42
CA ASP A 835 0.81 42.79 -1.69
C ASP A 835 2.01 43.74 -1.55
N ALA A 836 2.05 44.53 -0.47
CA ALA A 836 3.18 45.39 -0.17
C ALA A 836 4.47 44.58 0.08
N ARG A 837 4.38 43.44 0.78
CA ARG A 837 5.54 42.57 1.00
C ARG A 837 5.98 41.87 -0.28
N PHE A 838 5.03 41.47 -1.13
CA PHE A 838 5.29 40.86 -2.43
C PHE A 838 6.04 41.83 -3.35
N GLU A 839 5.53 43.06 -3.49
CA GLU A 839 6.17 44.09 -4.29
C GLU A 839 7.60 44.38 -3.77
N LYS A 840 7.77 44.46 -2.44
CA LYS A 840 9.09 44.65 -1.84
C LYS A 840 10.05 43.49 -2.13
N MET A 841 9.58 42.24 -2.12
CA MET A 841 10.42 41.05 -2.33
C MET A 841 10.78 40.78 -3.79
N TYR A 842 9.93 41.18 -4.75
CA TYR A 842 10.09 40.76 -6.14
C TYR A 842 10.23 41.91 -7.16
N LYS A 843 9.69 43.10 -6.88
CA LYS A 843 9.74 44.20 -7.84
C LYS A 843 11.09 44.91 -7.78
N VAL A 844 11.66 45.16 -8.95
CA VAL A 844 12.87 45.96 -9.17
C VAL A 844 12.55 46.98 -10.24
N ASP A 845 12.87 48.24 -9.97
CA ASP A 845 12.75 49.32 -10.93
C ASP A 845 14.10 50.02 -11.03
N VAL A 846 14.75 49.82 -12.17
CA VAL A 846 16.10 50.30 -12.47
C VAL A 846 16.10 51.77 -12.91
N MET A 847 14.92 52.31 -13.27
CA MET A 847 14.74 53.71 -13.64
C MET A 847 14.59 54.62 -12.42
N ASP A 848 14.11 54.07 -11.30
CA ASP A 848 13.96 54.75 -10.03
C ASP A 848 15.07 54.32 -9.04
N PRO A 849 16.04 55.20 -8.71
CA PRO A 849 17.13 54.87 -7.79
C PRO A 849 16.67 54.37 -6.41
N ALA A 850 15.46 54.74 -5.98
CA ALA A 850 14.90 54.31 -4.70
C ALA A 850 14.30 52.89 -4.72
N LYS A 851 14.00 52.36 -5.91
CA LYS A 851 13.37 51.04 -6.12
C LYS A 851 14.25 50.07 -6.92
N SER A 852 15.47 50.51 -7.25
CA SER A 852 16.51 49.68 -7.82
C SER A 852 17.09 48.71 -6.77
N PHE A 853 18.07 47.90 -7.16
CA PHE A 853 18.80 47.05 -6.22
C PHE A 853 19.50 47.89 -5.14
N ARG A 854 19.69 47.31 -3.95
CA ARG A 854 20.48 47.97 -2.91
C ARG A 854 21.91 48.24 -3.43
N SER A 855 22.45 49.41 -3.08
CA SER A 855 23.77 49.89 -3.53
C SER A 855 24.92 48.90 -3.28
N ASP A 856 24.81 48.08 -2.24
CA ASP A 856 25.86 47.18 -1.78
C ASP A 856 25.66 45.73 -2.25
N SER A 857 24.58 45.45 -3.00
CA SER A 857 24.21 44.09 -3.41
C SER A 857 24.79 43.68 -4.77
N LEU A 858 25.16 44.64 -5.63
CA LEU A 858 25.68 44.40 -6.98
C LEU A 858 27.04 45.07 -7.19
N ASP A 859 27.87 44.44 -8.02
CA ASP A 859 29.14 45.04 -8.42
C ASP A 859 28.89 46.39 -9.10
N PHE A 860 29.72 47.38 -8.76
CA PHE A 860 29.58 48.75 -9.24
C PHE A 860 29.58 48.88 -10.77
N SER A 861 30.38 48.05 -11.45
CA SER A 861 30.42 47.99 -12.91
C SER A 861 29.08 47.54 -13.52
N ILE A 862 28.44 46.55 -12.89
CA ILE A 862 27.17 45.98 -13.31
C ILE A 862 26.04 46.96 -12.99
N LEU A 863 26.03 47.53 -11.79
CA LEU A 863 25.03 48.50 -11.36
C LEU A 863 24.99 49.73 -12.29
N LYS A 864 26.16 50.27 -12.68
CA LYS A 864 26.26 51.38 -13.64
C LYS A 864 25.82 51.01 -15.06
N THR A 865 25.97 49.75 -15.45
CA THR A 865 25.53 49.26 -16.78
C THR A 865 24.01 49.09 -16.84
N ILE A 866 23.40 48.82 -15.69
CA ILE A 866 21.98 48.57 -15.53
C ILE A 866 21.22 49.89 -15.34
N GLU A 867 21.77 50.83 -14.57
CA GLU A 867 21.14 52.13 -14.27
C GLU A 867 20.62 52.84 -15.54
N ALA A 868 19.33 53.20 -15.53
CA ALA A 868 18.61 53.83 -16.65
C ALA A 868 18.59 53.03 -17.97
N ASN A 869 18.80 51.71 -17.95
CA ASN A 869 18.74 50.86 -19.14
C ASN A 869 17.34 50.30 -19.41
N ASP A 870 16.70 50.78 -20.48
CA ASP A 870 15.34 50.37 -20.88
C ASP A 870 15.23 48.87 -21.21
N GLY A 871 16.23 48.30 -21.87
CA GLY A 871 16.22 46.88 -22.23
C GLY A 871 16.25 45.95 -21.01
N VAL A 872 16.98 46.33 -19.96
CA VAL A 872 17.02 45.56 -18.70
C VAL A 872 15.70 45.69 -17.94
N GLN A 873 15.13 46.90 -17.90
CA GLN A 873 13.85 47.15 -17.24
C GLN A 873 12.72 46.33 -17.86
N GLN A 874 12.65 46.23 -19.18
CA GLN A 874 11.63 45.41 -19.88
C GLN A 874 11.69 43.93 -19.47
N VAL A 875 12.90 43.37 -19.30
CA VAL A 875 13.07 41.97 -18.88
C VAL A 875 12.63 41.77 -17.42
N LEU A 876 12.97 42.69 -16.53
CA LEU A 876 12.58 42.64 -15.11
C LEU A 876 11.07 42.84 -14.93
N ASP A 877 10.45 43.72 -15.71
CA ASP A 877 9.00 43.90 -15.72
C ASP A 877 8.29 42.64 -16.22
N ALA A 878 8.82 41.99 -17.26
CA ALA A 878 8.29 40.71 -17.74
C ALA A 878 8.39 39.59 -16.68
N GLU A 879 9.51 39.51 -15.95
CA GLU A 879 9.68 38.61 -14.81
C GLU A 879 8.61 38.89 -13.73
N TYR A 880 8.45 40.15 -13.33
CA TYR A 880 7.50 40.54 -12.30
C TYR A 880 6.04 40.29 -12.71
N GLN A 881 5.67 40.56 -13.96
CA GLN A 881 4.33 40.24 -14.48
C GLN A 881 4.06 38.74 -14.45
N THR A 882 5.06 37.91 -14.80
CA THR A 882 4.95 36.45 -14.72
C THR A 882 4.74 35.98 -13.27
N LEU A 883 5.47 36.55 -12.32
CA LEU A 883 5.28 36.25 -10.89
C LEU A 883 3.90 36.68 -10.39
N LEU A 884 3.34 37.79 -10.89
CA LEU A 884 1.98 38.23 -10.58
C LEU A 884 0.93 37.28 -11.16
N THR A 885 1.10 36.80 -12.39
CA THR A 885 0.19 35.80 -12.98
C THR A 885 0.25 34.49 -12.22
N ASP A 886 1.46 34.03 -11.87
CA ASP A 886 1.68 32.81 -11.10
C ASP A 886 1.04 32.92 -9.71
N ARG A 887 1.18 34.08 -9.03
CA ARG A 887 0.54 34.34 -7.74
C ARG A 887 -0.99 34.35 -7.82
N LYS A 888 -1.56 35.00 -8.85
CA LYS A 888 -3.01 34.98 -9.09
C LYS A 888 -3.52 33.57 -9.34
N LEU A 889 -2.79 32.78 -10.15
CA LEU A 889 -3.13 31.38 -10.41
C LEU A 889 -3.09 30.54 -9.13
N MET A 890 -2.07 30.74 -8.28
CA MET A 890 -1.98 30.09 -6.98
C MET A 890 -3.16 30.44 -6.07
N GLN A 891 -3.56 31.70 -6.02
CA GLN A 891 -4.66 32.16 -5.15
C GLN A 891 -6.05 31.80 -5.66
N THR A 892 -6.24 31.69 -6.98
CA THR A 892 -7.57 31.48 -7.57
C THR A 892 -7.86 30.01 -7.89
N PHE A 893 -6.88 29.27 -8.39
CA PHE A 893 -7.08 27.91 -8.90
C PHE A 893 -6.39 26.83 -8.06
N ILE A 894 -5.12 27.01 -7.72
CA ILE A 894 -4.30 25.93 -7.12
C ILE A 894 -4.52 25.82 -5.60
N SER A 895 -4.48 26.94 -4.87
CA SER A 895 -4.57 27.01 -3.41
C SER A 895 -5.51 28.12 -2.95
N PRO A 896 -6.84 27.98 -3.19
CA PRO A 896 -7.82 28.96 -2.73
C PRO A 896 -7.86 29.11 -1.20
N ASN A 897 -7.41 28.08 -0.48
CA ASN A 897 -7.38 28.04 0.98
C ASN A 897 -6.17 28.79 1.58
N GLY A 898 -5.23 29.26 0.75
CA GLY A 898 -4.00 29.93 1.20
C GLY A 898 -2.98 28.98 1.84
N GLU A 899 -2.99 27.70 1.48
CA GLU A 899 -1.92 26.75 1.83
C GLU A 899 -0.66 27.07 1.00
N ASP A 900 0.48 27.15 1.68
CA ASP A 900 1.78 27.55 1.10
C ASP A 900 2.81 26.43 1.07
N THR A 901 2.50 25.27 1.65
CA THR A 901 3.43 24.15 1.79
C THR A 901 2.99 23.00 0.90
N PHE A 902 3.82 22.64 -0.08
CA PHE A 902 3.53 21.58 -1.05
C PHE A 902 4.67 20.56 -1.13
N PRO A 903 4.38 19.26 -1.33
CA PRO A 903 5.41 18.29 -1.65
C PRO A 903 5.91 18.55 -3.07
N LEU A 904 7.18 18.94 -3.20
CA LEU A 904 7.80 19.27 -4.48
C LEU A 904 9.15 18.56 -4.61
N PRO A 905 9.55 18.18 -5.83
CA PRO A 905 10.88 17.65 -6.07
C PRO A 905 11.92 18.75 -5.85
N VAL A 906 13.15 18.35 -5.53
CA VAL A 906 14.32 19.24 -5.43
C VAL A 906 14.15 20.36 -4.39
N ASN A 907 14.69 20.17 -3.18
CA ASN A 907 14.64 21.19 -2.13
C ASN A 907 15.52 22.41 -2.45
N LEU A 908 14.90 23.48 -2.96
CA LEU A 908 15.61 24.69 -3.42
C LEU A 908 16.30 25.43 -2.28
N ALA A 909 15.65 25.54 -1.11
CA ALA A 909 16.20 26.26 0.04
C ALA A 909 17.51 25.61 0.54
N ARG A 910 17.53 24.27 0.57
CA ARG A 910 18.73 23.52 0.95
C ARG A 910 19.83 23.65 -0.09
N MET A 911 19.49 23.55 -1.37
CA MET A 911 20.46 23.73 -2.46
C MET A 911 21.15 25.09 -2.44
N ILE A 912 20.39 26.17 -2.19
CA ILE A 912 20.95 27.52 -2.07
C ILE A 912 21.91 27.59 -0.88
N THR A 913 21.55 26.98 0.25
CA THR A 913 22.44 26.91 1.43
C THR A 913 23.73 26.15 1.12
N ASN A 914 23.62 25.01 0.44
CA ASN A 914 24.78 24.21 0.03
C ASN A 914 25.69 25.00 -0.92
N ALA A 915 25.12 25.72 -1.89
CA ALA A 915 25.88 26.57 -2.81
C ALA A 915 26.63 27.67 -2.05
N ARG A 916 25.97 28.34 -1.10
CA ARG A 916 26.59 29.38 -0.27
C ARG A 916 27.80 28.86 0.50
N GLN A 917 27.73 27.64 1.03
CA GLN A 917 28.83 27.03 1.76
C GLN A 917 29.95 26.55 0.84
N LEU A 918 29.60 25.85 -0.26
CA LEU A 918 30.58 25.27 -1.18
C LEU A 918 31.45 26.34 -1.84
N PHE A 919 30.85 27.46 -2.22
CA PHE A 919 31.56 28.60 -2.82
C PHE A 919 32.02 29.64 -1.78
N LYS A 920 31.77 29.42 -0.48
CA LYS A 920 32.14 30.31 0.62
C LYS A 920 31.68 31.77 0.39
N ILE A 921 30.41 31.90 0.06
CA ILE A 921 29.78 33.17 -0.31
C ILE A 921 29.69 34.07 0.92
N ASP A 922 30.26 35.27 0.81
CA ASP A 922 30.18 36.30 1.83
C ASP A 922 29.01 37.24 1.51
N SER A 923 27.99 37.29 2.37
CA SER A 923 26.81 38.15 2.18
C SER A 923 27.14 39.65 2.26
N ARG A 924 28.36 40.02 2.66
CA ARG A 924 28.82 41.42 2.68
C ARG A 924 29.44 41.85 1.35
N LYS A 925 29.74 40.90 0.46
CA LYS A 925 30.30 41.22 -0.85
C LYS A 925 29.16 41.39 -1.86
N PRO A 926 29.29 42.36 -2.78
CA PRO A 926 28.37 42.49 -3.89
C PRO A 926 28.46 41.27 -4.81
N SER A 927 27.32 40.91 -5.41
CA SER A 927 27.25 39.83 -6.41
C SER A 927 27.75 40.31 -7.77
N ASN A 928 28.45 39.43 -8.48
CA ASN A 928 28.91 39.63 -9.85
C ASN A 928 27.89 39.17 -10.92
N LEU A 929 26.66 38.81 -10.51
CA LEU A 929 25.63 38.32 -11.43
C LEU A 929 24.87 39.46 -12.10
N HIS A 930 24.76 39.38 -13.42
CA HIS A 930 23.87 40.26 -14.18
C HIS A 930 22.42 39.76 -14.09
N PRO A 931 21.42 40.59 -13.72
CA PRO A 931 20.02 40.15 -13.55
C PRO A 931 19.40 39.49 -14.78
N VAL A 932 19.72 39.98 -15.97
CA VAL A 932 19.24 39.39 -17.24
C VAL A 932 19.74 37.96 -17.43
N THR A 933 20.97 37.65 -16.99
CA THR A 933 21.51 36.28 -17.05
C THR A 933 20.71 35.34 -16.16
N ILE A 934 20.28 35.80 -14.97
CA ILE A 934 19.45 35.01 -14.06
C ILE A 934 18.13 34.64 -14.73
N VAL A 935 17.41 35.62 -15.27
CA VAL A 935 16.11 35.41 -15.94
C VAL A 935 16.24 34.47 -17.14
N ASN A 936 17.24 34.69 -17.99
CA ASN A 936 17.48 33.85 -19.17
C ASN A 936 17.83 32.40 -18.79
N SER A 937 18.72 32.21 -17.81
CA SER A 937 19.11 30.88 -17.34
C SER A 937 17.95 30.12 -16.70
N ILE A 938 17.05 30.80 -15.99
CA ILE A 938 15.86 30.17 -15.41
C ILE A 938 14.87 29.75 -16.50
N ASN A 939 14.64 30.59 -17.51
CA ASN A 939 13.78 30.22 -18.64
C ASN A 939 14.35 29.01 -19.40
N GLN A 940 15.66 29.00 -19.66
CA GLN A 940 16.34 27.84 -20.25
C GLN A 940 16.33 26.60 -19.37
N LEU A 941 16.40 26.75 -18.04
CA LEU A 941 16.27 25.64 -17.11
C LEU A 941 14.86 25.03 -17.21
N ILE A 942 13.83 25.87 -17.17
CA ILE A 942 12.44 25.46 -17.24
C ILE A 942 12.16 24.63 -18.51
N ASP A 943 12.72 25.02 -19.65
CA ASP A 943 12.55 24.28 -20.92
C ASP A 943 13.25 22.91 -20.91
N ARG A 944 14.31 22.74 -20.11
CA ARG A 944 15.02 21.47 -19.93
C ARG A 944 14.34 20.49 -18.97
N LEU A 945 13.44 20.97 -18.11
CA LEU A 945 12.69 20.14 -17.16
C LEU A 945 11.53 19.44 -17.88
N VAL A 946 11.81 18.29 -18.50
CA VAL A 946 10.85 17.52 -19.30
C VAL A 946 10.37 16.26 -18.56
N VAL A 947 9.04 16.10 -18.47
CA VAL A 947 8.35 14.91 -17.95
C VAL A 947 7.72 14.14 -19.11
N VAL A 948 6.80 14.79 -19.82
CA VAL A 948 6.13 14.30 -21.02
C VAL A 948 6.96 14.69 -22.24
N ARG A 949 7.40 13.68 -23.00
CA ARG A 949 8.19 13.88 -24.22
C ARG A 949 7.25 13.93 -25.42
N GLY A 950 7.32 14.99 -26.21
CA GLY A 950 6.58 15.12 -27.46
C GLY A 950 6.67 16.54 -28.03
N SER A 951 6.56 16.67 -29.34
CA SER A 951 6.56 17.96 -30.05
C SER A 951 5.17 18.36 -30.54
N ASP A 952 4.16 17.51 -30.36
CA ASP A 952 2.79 17.80 -30.70
C ASP A 952 2.17 18.80 -29.71
N PRO A 953 1.18 19.61 -30.13
CA PRO A 953 0.57 20.62 -29.27
C PRO A 953 0.02 20.07 -27.95
N LEU A 954 -0.51 18.85 -27.96
CA LEU A 954 -1.10 18.21 -26.79
C LEU A 954 -0.02 17.79 -25.78
N SER A 955 1.07 17.19 -26.24
CA SER A 955 2.20 16.86 -25.37
C SER A 955 2.85 18.09 -24.75
N ILE A 956 2.94 19.20 -25.49
CA ILE A 956 3.47 20.48 -24.97
C ILE A 956 2.54 21.02 -23.86
N GLU A 957 1.23 20.97 -24.07
CA GLU A 957 0.25 21.36 -23.05
C GLU A 957 0.33 20.46 -21.81
N ALA A 958 0.37 19.14 -22.00
CA ALA A 958 0.50 18.17 -20.92
C ALA A 958 1.81 18.38 -20.14
N GLN A 959 2.92 18.63 -20.83
CA GLN A 959 4.20 18.95 -20.21
C GLN A 959 4.10 20.23 -19.38
N ASN A 960 3.50 21.29 -19.95
CA ASN A 960 3.35 22.56 -19.24
C ASN A 960 2.54 22.42 -17.96
N ASN A 961 1.49 21.60 -17.98
CA ASN A 961 0.66 21.31 -16.82
C ASN A 961 1.40 20.47 -15.77
N ALA A 962 2.13 19.44 -16.18
CA ALA A 962 2.84 18.53 -15.26
C ALA A 962 3.88 19.25 -14.39
N VAL A 963 4.62 20.21 -14.95
CA VAL A 963 5.65 20.97 -14.21
C VAL A 963 5.18 22.36 -13.75
N MET A 964 3.88 22.67 -13.85
CA MET A 964 3.35 24.02 -13.57
C MET A 964 3.69 24.50 -12.15
N LEU A 965 3.44 23.68 -11.13
CA LEU A 965 3.69 24.06 -9.74
C LEU A 965 5.20 24.22 -9.45
N LEU A 966 6.03 23.36 -10.05
CA LEU A 966 7.48 23.46 -9.94
C LEU A 966 8.03 24.73 -10.62
N LYS A 967 7.48 25.10 -11.79
CA LYS A 967 7.84 26.36 -12.49
C LYS A 967 7.54 27.58 -11.62
N ILE A 968 6.37 27.63 -11.00
CA ILE A 968 5.98 28.71 -10.08
C ILE A 968 6.96 28.79 -8.91
N HIS A 969 7.27 27.64 -8.29
CA HIS A 969 8.20 27.58 -7.17
C HIS A 969 9.62 28.04 -7.55
N LEU A 970 10.14 27.57 -8.69
CA LEU A 970 11.45 27.96 -9.21
C LEU A 970 11.54 29.47 -9.48
N ARG A 971 10.56 30.04 -10.18
CA ARG A 971 10.52 31.49 -10.45
C ARG A 971 10.41 32.31 -9.16
N SER A 972 9.55 31.89 -8.22
CA SER A 972 9.38 32.59 -6.95
C SER A 972 10.62 32.48 -6.04
N THR A 973 11.41 31.43 -6.17
CA THR A 973 12.60 31.24 -5.34
C THR A 973 13.83 31.89 -5.95
N LEU A 974 14.04 31.71 -7.25
CA LEU A 974 15.23 32.18 -7.97
C LEU A 974 15.02 33.51 -8.70
N SER A 975 14.03 34.31 -8.31
CA SER A 975 13.83 35.64 -8.90
C SER A 975 15.09 36.50 -8.79
N SER A 976 15.36 37.34 -9.80
CA SER A 976 16.55 38.18 -9.89
C SER A 976 16.87 38.93 -8.59
N LYS A 977 15.88 39.58 -7.98
CA LYS A 977 16.02 40.32 -6.72
C LYS A 977 16.46 39.45 -5.56
N ARG A 978 15.87 38.27 -5.39
CA ARG A 978 16.17 37.38 -4.25
C ARG A 978 17.56 36.74 -4.38
N VAL A 979 17.93 36.34 -5.59
CA VAL A 979 19.27 35.78 -5.86
C VAL A 979 20.38 36.76 -5.49
N ILE A 980 20.17 38.04 -5.81
CA ILE A 980 21.13 39.11 -5.57
C ILE A 980 21.07 39.63 -4.12
N GLU A 981 19.89 39.99 -3.60
CA GLU A 981 19.76 40.64 -2.28
C GLU A 981 19.61 39.69 -1.09
N GLU A 982 19.02 38.50 -1.26
CA GLU A 982 18.81 37.56 -0.14
C GLU A 982 19.91 36.51 -0.08
N PHE A 983 20.29 35.96 -1.22
CA PHE A 983 21.23 34.84 -1.28
C PHE A 983 22.67 35.24 -1.61
N HIS A 984 22.86 36.41 -2.23
CA HIS A 984 24.16 36.94 -2.66
C HIS A 984 24.96 35.94 -3.51
N LEU A 985 24.30 35.21 -4.43
CA LEU A 985 25.00 34.20 -5.21
C LEU A 985 26.02 34.83 -6.17
N ASP A 986 27.13 34.15 -6.44
CA ASP A 986 28.07 34.47 -7.51
C ASP A 986 27.71 33.70 -8.79
N SER A 987 28.23 34.10 -9.96
CA SER A 987 27.97 33.43 -11.24
C SER A 987 28.23 31.92 -11.18
N ASN A 988 29.38 31.50 -10.63
CA ASN A 988 29.74 30.09 -10.50
C ASN A 988 28.77 29.33 -9.58
N ALA A 989 28.33 29.97 -8.49
CA ALA A 989 27.41 29.36 -7.54
C ALA A 989 26.02 29.19 -8.14
N PHE A 990 25.56 30.20 -8.89
CA PHE A 990 24.29 30.15 -9.59
C PHE A 990 24.27 29.09 -10.69
N ASP A 991 25.32 29.00 -11.51
CA ASP A 991 25.43 27.96 -12.55
C ASP A 991 25.44 26.55 -11.95
N TRP A 992 26.11 26.37 -10.79
CA TRP A 992 26.06 25.13 -10.04
C TRP A 992 24.65 24.79 -9.55
N VAL A 993 23.92 25.76 -8.97
CA VAL A 993 22.53 25.56 -8.53
C VAL A 993 21.65 25.14 -9.70
N VAL A 994 21.75 25.82 -10.85
CA VAL A 994 20.96 25.50 -12.05
C VAL A 994 21.26 24.08 -12.56
N GLY A 995 22.54 23.70 -12.64
CA GLY A 995 22.94 22.36 -13.08
C GLY A 995 22.51 21.24 -12.12
N GLU A 996 22.56 21.51 -10.81
CA GLU A 996 22.15 20.54 -9.80
C GLU A 996 20.62 20.37 -9.75
N ILE A 997 19.84 21.44 -10.00
CA ILE A 997 18.37 21.35 -10.10
C ILE A 997 17.99 20.41 -11.25
N GLU A 998 18.60 20.59 -12.42
CA GLU A 998 18.35 19.73 -13.58
C GLU A 998 18.69 18.26 -13.28
N THR A 999 19.85 18.03 -12.68
CA THR A 999 20.34 16.67 -12.36
C THR A 999 19.43 15.99 -11.34
N ARG A 1000 19.03 16.67 -10.28
CA ARG A 1000 18.14 16.10 -9.26
C ARG A 1000 16.74 15.89 -9.78
N PHE A 1001 16.19 16.82 -10.57
CA PHE A 1001 14.87 16.67 -11.17
C PHE A 1001 14.79 15.41 -12.06
N LYS A 1002 15.81 15.17 -12.90
CA LYS A 1002 15.88 13.96 -13.73
C LYS A 1002 15.88 12.67 -12.89
N ARG A 1003 16.47 12.69 -11.69
CA ARG A 1003 16.45 11.55 -10.76
C ARG A 1003 15.09 11.36 -10.09
N THR A 1004 14.29 12.43 -9.96
CA THR A 1004 12.95 12.35 -9.34
C THR A 1004 11.89 11.75 -10.25
N LEU A 1005 12.14 11.60 -11.55
CA LEU A 1005 11.15 11.03 -12.46
C LEU A 1005 10.88 9.56 -12.13
N VAL A 1006 9.61 9.17 -12.20
CA VAL A 1006 9.19 7.78 -11.98
C VAL A 1006 9.82 6.86 -13.02
N ASN A 1007 10.24 5.67 -12.60
CA ASN A 1007 10.80 4.68 -13.52
C ASN A 1007 9.67 3.89 -14.22
N PRO A 1008 9.69 3.77 -15.56
CA PRO A 1008 8.79 2.86 -16.26
C PRO A 1008 8.94 1.42 -15.77
N GLY A 1009 7.82 0.71 -15.64
CA GLY A 1009 7.76 -0.63 -15.05
C GLY A 1009 7.39 -0.63 -13.57
N GLU A 1010 7.28 0.53 -12.93
CA GLU A 1010 6.86 0.60 -11.53
C GLU A 1010 5.39 0.17 -11.34
N MET A 1011 5.17 -0.75 -10.40
CA MET A 1011 3.86 -1.32 -10.07
C MET A 1011 3.06 -0.39 -9.14
N VAL A 1012 2.80 0.83 -9.61
CA VAL A 1012 2.20 1.92 -8.84
C VAL A 1012 0.83 1.58 -8.25
N GLY A 1013 0.04 0.71 -8.88
CA GLY A 1013 -1.24 0.29 -8.31
C GLY A 1013 -1.10 -0.54 -7.04
N THR A 1014 -0.17 -1.49 -7.03
CA THR A 1014 0.14 -2.27 -5.82
C THR A 1014 0.72 -1.40 -4.71
N LEU A 1015 1.59 -0.45 -5.08
CA LEU A 1015 2.18 0.51 -4.15
C LEU A 1015 1.12 1.40 -3.51
N ALA A 1016 0.20 1.94 -4.31
CA ALA A 1016 -0.91 2.76 -3.84
C ALA A 1016 -1.86 1.96 -2.94
N ALA A 1017 -2.21 0.74 -3.33
CA ALA A 1017 -3.06 -0.15 -2.53
C ALA A 1017 -2.46 -0.43 -1.14
N GLN A 1018 -1.14 -0.68 -1.08
CA GLN A 1018 -0.43 -0.89 0.19
C GLN A 1018 -0.32 0.40 1.00
N SER A 1019 -0.03 1.52 0.34
CA SER A 1019 0.13 2.84 0.98
C SER A 1019 -1.17 3.36 1.61
N ILE A 1020 -2.32 2.97 1.06
CA ILE A 1020 -3.66 3.25 1.64
C ILE A 1020 -4.04 2.18 2.67
N GLY A 1021 -3.67 0.92 2.44
CA GLY A 1021 -4.05 -0.20 3.29
C GLY A 1021 -3.35 -0.21 4.65
N GLU A 1022 -2.05 0.09 4.70
CA GLU A 1022 -1.26 0.05 5.94
C GLU A 1022 -1.64 1.12 6.97
N PRO A 1023 -1.93 2.39 6.63
CA PRO A 1023 -2.40 3.36 7.62
C PRO A 1023 -3.80 3.08 8.14
N ALA A 1024 -4.57 2.26 7.40
CA ALA A 1024 -5.90 1.86 7.81
C ALA A 1024 -5.88 0.68 8.80
N THR A 1025 -4.80 -0.12 8.81
CA THR A 1025 -4.55 -1.21 9.77
C THR A 1025 -3.98 -0.66 11.06
#